data_AF-A0A0K6GHD4-F1
#
_entry.id   AF-A0A0K6GHD4-F1
#
_cell.length_a   1.000
_cell.length_b   1.000
_cell.length_c   1.000
_cell.angle_alpha   90.00
_cell.angle_beta   90.00
_cell.angle_gamma   90.00
#
_symmetry.space_group_name_H-M   'P 1'
#
loop_
_entity.id
_entity.type
_entity.pdbx_description
1 polymer ?
#
loop_
_entity_poly.entity_id
_entity_poly.type
_entity_poly.pdbx_seq_one_letter_code
_entity_poly.pdbx_strand_id
1 'polypeptide(L)'
;MVNGNPDWDRIQLNIESLWSGGPFQNSSYNGGNHQPSEQGYLATQMKRIGNTIFTSPNGTISDIRPLPADEIAFGSYSGAGYLNINRTASGKPTNYARWLDMDNAVLKTTWTEPSGSFNRTYFCSNPTRACTVHTVSSTAGGFSGTFWFSSLDGLPTRNISCLDGNTIQLRGYAASPGMLYEILGKIQQTGPANSSAGCTVDGKSGDAVLVAQGSTEAWVDWVGGTEYSMETGNAGSGYRFKGADPHAELVGLLGKASVEKVGAKLSTHVEDYRSALGGFSLNIGQKVDRTKTTAQLRKEYKTDTGNPYIEWLMFNYGRYMLIGSTRGYLPANLQGKWARDPANPWFGNYQPNINLQMNYWFAEMTGLNVTSTLWNYMEKTWVPRGSETAKILYNATSGWVVHNAVNTFGHTGMNRFGSDNSAEWANYPEAAAWMMFHVYDHLDYTNDITWWKAHGWPLLKGVASFWLDHLVEDEHFGDGTLVAVPCNSPEQPITTLACAHSQQVIWQLFNAVEKGFDASAVTAKKLKLDRGIKIGSWGQLQEWKVEFDSPTNLHRHLSHLIGLYPGYAITNFKSLAGQSQDTASLTRDQVLRASEISLISRGNGTGPDGDAGWEKVWRAACWAQLQNATRFYHQLTYAIERNFAENLWSLYNSFAEDPIFQIDANLGYPAAVLNALVQAPDTASLSDALAITLLPALPSAWSSGSISGARIRGGMMLDLTWSNGKAVRASLKVDPVVWGLPGESVLARHPEQAVFQNHTMYKAPYLPRISASVEAAIQDISKFVRLNEVAPDQYEEAGFGASANVFRGIYTRGNSDVVKVAVKCVRPKSTDESHEVSKEKINKKVAHELSIWHSLNGGHNIVELLGIFTGIKSIPSFVCELCPWNLEEYLERKSPLPKHTKMSNILVTSDETAKLCDFGRSQKSGDPKVEVSHSSAFAGTIRYMSPELFSPDIIGPTPAADMWSYGCVALEVMCRVPPYHETTNDLEVVKLITNGSPPGNRPSGPRASLVNDTLWSALSACWKGQDSRPTSKEFLDQLLSMVEKGEIPSPPVLSHSPPDPQGDPIGEWPEEVPDLTDHLEIEEGIGTIAK
;
A
#
# COMPACT_ATOMS: atom_id res chain seq x y z
N MET A 1 18.19 2.13 -27.35
CA MET A 1 16.88 2.78 -27.56
C MET A 1 16.65 2.95 -29.05
N VAL A 2 15.44 2.71 -29.59
CA VAL A 2 15.20 2.63 -31.05
C VAL A 2 14.12 3.62 -31.48
N ASN A 3 14.40 4.43 -32.50
CA ASN A 3 13.41 5.32 -33.12
C ASN A 3 12.46 4.54 -34.04
N GLY A 4 13.01 3.65 -34.86
CA GLY A 4 12.25 2.78 -35.76
C GLY A 4 11.80 3.48 -37.04
N ASN A 5 12.53 4.49 -37.51
CA ASN A 5 12.18 5.19 -38.75
C ASN A 5 12.54 4.32 -39.98
N PRO A 6 11.66 4.21 -41.00
CA PRO A 6 11.92 3.40 -42.20
C PRO A 6 13.17 3.78 -43.01
N ASP A 7 13.43 5.08 -43.13
CA ASP A 7 14.43 5.64 -44.03
C ASP A 7 15.71 5.99 -43.30
N TRP A 8 15.58 6.72 -42.19
CA TRP A 8 16.69 7.18 -41.36
C TRP A 8 16.49 6.77 -39.91
N ASP A 9 16.96 5.57 -39.57
CA ASP A 9 16.83 5.03 -38.22
C ASP A 9 18.06 5.34 -37.38
N ARG A 10 17.82 5.64 -36.11
CA ARG A 10 18.86 5.94 -35.14
C ARG A 10 18.59 5.13 -33.89
N ILE A 11 19.55 4.29 -33.54
CA ILE A 11 19.50 3.41 -32.39
C ILE A 11 20.55 3.89 -31.42
N GLN A 12 20.14 4.44 -30.29
CA GLN A 12 21.06 4.80 -29.23
C GLN A 12 21.57 3.56 -28.51
N LEU A 13 22.89 3.50 -28.31
CA LEU A 13 23.62 2.36 -27.76
C LEU A 13 24.10 2.67 -26.35
N ASN A 14 24.11 1.64 -25.53
CA ASN A 14 24.61 1.68 -24.16
C ASN A 14 25.41 0.41 -23.90
N ILE A 15 26.52 0.56 -23.18
CA ILE A 15 27.31 -0.55 -22.63
C ILE A 15 27.24 -0.35 -21.11
N GLU A 16 26.75 -1.33 -20.35
CA GLU A 16 26.41 -1.15 -18.93
C GLU A 16 27.59 -0.67 -18.06
N SER A 17 28.81 -1.05 -18.42
CA SER A 17 30.04 -0.70 -17.71
C SER A 17 30.70 0.59 -18.21
N LEU A 18 30.13 1.27 -19.21
CA LEU A 18 30.68 2.53 -19.72
C LEU A 18 30.43 3.68 -18.75
N TRP A 19 31.45 4.00 -17.96
CA TRP A 19 31.42 5.05 -16.94
C TRP A 19 32.66 5.93 -17.03
N SER A 20 32.47 7.23 -16.82
CA SER A 20 33.57 8.14 -16.48
C SER A 20 33.95 7.99 -15.01
N GLY A 21 35.05 8.61 -14.57
CA GLY A 21 35.48 8.61 -13.17
C GLY A 21 36.25 7.37 -12.69
N GLY A 22 36.27 7.19 -11.38
CA GLY A 22 36.96 6.11 -10.69
C GLY A 22 38.48 6.11 -10.92
N PRO A 23 39.14 4.94 -10.74
CA PRO A 23 40.58 4.80 -10.93
C PRO A 23 41.04 5.01 -12.38
N PHE A 24 40.10 4.98 -13.35
CA PHE A 24 40.39 5.26 -14.76
C PHE A 24 40.70 6.73 -15.02
N GLN A 25 40.08 7.62 -14.25
CA GLN A 25 40.24 9.07 -14.41
C GLN A 25 41.16 9.68 -13.35
N ASN A 26 41.22 9.09 -12.16
CA ASN A 26 42.11 9.55 -11.09
C ASN A 26 42.75 8.37 -10.35
N SER A 27 44.08 8.26 -10.40
CA SER A 27 44.84 7.18 -9.76
C SER A 27 44.82 7.23 -8.23
N SER A 28 44.47 8.37 -7.62
CA SER A 28 44.27 8.53 -6.18
C SER A 28 42.84 8.21 -5.72
N TYR A 29 41.96 7.78 -6.65
CA TYR A 29 40.59 7.39 -6.31
C TYR A 29 40.56 6.25 -5.29
N ASN A 30 39.93 6.49 -4.14
CA ASN A 30 39.87 5.56 -3.02
C ASN A 30 38.42 5.21 -2.61
N GLY A 31 37.46 5.40 -3.51
CA GLY A 31 36.05 5.10 -3.22
C GLY A 31 35.34 6.15 -2.36
N GLY A 32 35.84 7.40 -2.33
CA GLY A 32 35.30 8.48 -1.52
C GLY A 32 35.63 8.37 -0.03
N ASN A 33 36.54 7.50 0.35
CA ASN A 33 36.93 7.32 1.74
C ASN A 33 37.86 8.43 2.21
N HIS A 34 37.81 8.73 3.51
CA HIS A 34 38.92 9.41 4.19
C HIS A 34 40.19 8.55 4.17
N GLN A 35 41.34 9.17 4.39
CA GLN A 35 42.60 8.43 4.48
C GLN A 35 42.65 7.60 5.77
N PRO A 36 43.30 6.42 5.78
CA PRO A 36 43.43 5.60 6.99
C PRO A 36 44.06 6.35 8.18
N SER A 37 44.92 7.33 7.92
CA SER A 37 45.53 8.18 8.96
C SER A 37 44.53 9.06 9.71
N GLU A 38 43.34 9.30 9.14
CA GLU A 38 42.31 10.17 9.70
C GLU A 38 41.37 9.43 10.66
N GLN A 39 41.47 8.10 10.76
CA GLN A 39 40.58 7.27 11.59
C GLN A 39 40.46 7.78 13.04
N GLY A 40 41.59 8.13 13.69
CA GLY A 40 41.56 8.64 15.07
C GLY A 40 40.90 10.01 15.21
N TYR A 41 41.06 10.88 14.20
CA TYR A 41 40.39 12.17 14.14
C TYR A 41 38.89 11.98 13.95
N LEU A 42 38.47 11.16 12.99
CA LEU A 42 37.06 10.89 12.69
C LEU A 42 36.34 10.23 13.87
N ALA A 43 36.98 9.28 14.56
CA ALA A 43 36.44 8.70 15.80
C ALA A 43 36.18 9.77 16.88
N THR A 44 37.05 10.78 16.97
CA THR A 44 36.87 11.92 17.88
C THR A 44 35.74 12.82 17.42
N GLN A 45 35.63 13.09 16.11
CA GLN A 45 34.54 13.88 15.54
C GLN A 45 33.19 13.18 15.73
N MET A 46 33.12 11.86 15.57
CA MET A 46 31.88 11.11 15.79
C MET A 46 31.38 11.24 17.22
N LYS A 47 32.27 11.02 18.20
CA LYS A 47 31.94 11.22 19.61
C LYS A 47 31.50 12.64 19.90
N ARG A 48 32.20 13.65 19.33
CA ARG A 48 31.81 15.05 19.47
C ARG A 48 30.41 15.30 18.92
N ILE A 49 30.09 14.78 17.73
CA ILE A 49 28.79 14.95 17.08
C ILE A 49 27.68 14.31 17.92
N GLY A 50 27.85 13.06 18.36
CA GLY A 50 26.90 12.39 19.25
C GLY A 50 26.68 13.16 20.56
N ASN A 51 27.76 13.54 21.25
CA ASN A 51 27.67 14.32 22.48
C ASN A 51 26.99 15.69 22.26
N THR A 52 27.24 16.34 21.13
CA THR A 52 26.58 17.62 20.80
C THR A 52 25.09 17.42 20.65
N ILE A 53 24.67 16.39 19.91
CA ILE A 53 23.26 16.03 19.74
C ILE A 53 22.63 15.76 21.11
N PHE A 54 23.24 14.88 21.92
CA PHE A 54 22.70 14.50 23.23
C PHE A 54 22.55 15.68 24.20
N THR A 55 23.51 16.60 24.22
CA THR A 55 23.51 17.74 25.15
C THR A 55 22.78 18.98 24.63
N SER A 56 22.48 19.04 23.33
CA SER A 56 21.73 20.16 22.75
C SER A 56 20.27 20.17 23.25
N PRO A 57 19.66 21.34 23.50
CA PRO A 57 18.29 21.43 24.01
C PRO A 57 17.22 20.81 23.10
N ASN A 58 17.48 20.73 21.79
CA ASN A 58 16.56 20.19 20.81
C ASN A 58 17.01 18.86 20.21
N GLY A 59 18.09 18.24 20.70
CA GLY A 59 18.56 16.97 20.15
C GLY A 59 19.10 17.06 18.72
N THR A 60 19.72 18.18 18.31
CA THR A 60 20.21 18.38 16.93
C THR A 60 21.65 18.88 16.87
N ILE A 61 22.24 18.78 15.69
CA ILE A 61 23.47 19.47 15.34
C ILE A 61 23.30 20.17 13.99
N SER A 62 23.91 21.35 13.84
CA SER A 62 23.79 22.14 12.61
C SER A 62 24.65 21.62 11.46
N ASP A 63 25.70 20.84 11.75
CA ASP A 63 26.65 20.37 10.73
C ASP A 63 27.45 19.14 11.20
N ILE A 64 27.70 18.23 10.26
CA ILE A 64 28.55 17.05 10.40
C ILE A 64 29.72 17.05 9.39
N ARG A 65 30.07 18.20 8.82
CA ARG A 65 31.10 18.39 7.78
C ARG A 65 32.40 17.60 7.89
N PRO A 66 32.93 17.26 9.08
CA PRO A 66 34.09 16.37 9.14
C PRO A 66 33.84 14.94 8.63
N LEU A 67 32.59 14.49 8.54
CA LEU A 67 32.25 13.11 8.15
C LEU A 67 32.20 12.92 6.62
N PRO A 68 31.53 13.80 5.85
CA PRO A 68 31.60 13.72 4.39
C PRO A 68 33.01 14.01 3.87
N ALA A 69 33.44 13.25 2.86
CA ALA A 69 34.67 13.52 2.12
C ALA A 69 34.37 14.23 0.79
N ASP A 70 35.31 15.07 0.34
CA ASP A 70 35.17 15.78 -0.93
C ASP A 70 35.14 14.81 -2.13
N GLU A 71 34.37 15.17 -3.15
CA GLU A 71 34.27 14.36 -4.37
C GLU A 71 35.61 14.32 -5.12
N ILE A 72 36.13 13.11 -5.31
CA ILE A 72 37.24 12.85 -6.23
C ILE A 72 36.76 11.84 -7.26
N ALA A 73 36.58 12.28 -8.51
CA ALA A 73 36.28 11.44 -9.67
C ALA A 73 35.13 10.42 -9.43
N PHE A 74 33.98 10.85 -8.88
CA PHE A 74 32.84 9.94 -8.70
C PHE A 74 32.37 9.35 -10.04
N GLY A 75 32.37 10.17 -11.08
CA GLY A 75 32.04 9.73 -12.44
C GLY A 75 30.56 9.61 -12.72
N SER A 76 30.20 9.22 -13.94
CA SER A 76 28.82 9.05 -14.37
C SER A 76 28.68 7.94 -15.40
N TYR A 77 27.57 7.21 -15.32
CA TYR A 77 27.14 6.31 -16.39
C TYR A 77 26.94 7.09 -17.68
N SER A 78 27.36 6.51 -18.82
CA SER A 78 27.42 7.22 -20.09
C SER A 78 26.72 6.46 -21.23
N GLY A 79 26.12 7.19 -22.16
CA GLY A 79 25.70 6.63 -23.45
C GLY A 79 26.89 6.27 -24.34
N ALA A 80 26.82 5.17 -25.08
CA ALA A 80 27.92 4.69 -25.94
C ALA A 80 27.88 5.25 -27.37
N GLY A 81 26.88 6.09 -27.69
CA GLY A 81 26.67 6.65 -29.01
C GLY A 81 25.50 5.99 -29.75
N TYR A 82 25.63 5.82 -31.07
CA TYR A 82 24.51 5.43 -31.93
C TYR A 82 24.94 4.43 -33.01
N LEU A 83 24.04 3.50 -33.35
CA LEU A 83 24.01 2.82 -34.64
C LEU A 83 22.98 3.53 -35.51
N ASN A 84 23.44 4.09 -36.62
CA ASN A 84 22.60 4.81 -37.56
C ASN A 84 22.40 3.98 -38.82
N ILE A 85 21.22 4.08 -39.43
CA ILE A 85 20.85 3.37 -40.65
C ILE A 85 20.24 4.38 -41.61
N ASN A 86 20.83 4.49 -42.80
CA ASN A 86 20.29 5.29 -43.88
C ASN A 86 20.04 4.39 -45.10
N ARG A 87 18.78 4.21 -45.46
CA ARG A 87 18.37 3.33 -46.57
C ARG A 87 18.12 4.14 -47.83
N THR A 88 18.37 3.53 -48.99
CA THR A 88 17.90 4.07 -50.26
C THR A 88 16.41 3.75 -50.41
N ALA A 89 15.56 4.73 -50.09
CA ALA A 89 14.10 4.59 -50.24
C ALA A 89 13.69 4.56 -51.71
N SER A 90 12.72 3.72 -52.06
CA SER A 90 12.15 3.64 -53.41
C SER A 90 10.93 4.56 -53.60
N GLY A 91 10.46 5.16 -52.51
CA GLY A 91 9.31 6.06 -52.47
C GLY A 91 8.88 6.35 -51.03
N LYS A 92 7.75 7.04 -50.87
CA LYS A 92 7.19 7.38 -49.55
C LYS A 92 6.73 6.11 -48.81
N PRO A 93 7.15 5.88 -47.55
CA PRO A 93 6.69 4.75 -46.77
C PRO A 93 5.19 4.87 -46.42
N THR A 94 4.49 3.74 -46.51
CA THR A 94 3.07 3.57 -46.15
C THR A 94 2.91 2.34 -45.25
N ASN A 95 1.73 2.14 -44.65
CA ASN A 95 1.43 1.00 -43.77
C ASN A 95 2.48 0.79 -42.67
N TYR A 96 2.98 1.91 -42.13
CA TYR A 96 4.02 1.90 -41.12
C TYR A 96 3.46 1.42 -39.78
N ALA A 97 4.17 0.50 -39.13
CA ALA A 97 3.94 0.15 -37.73
C ALA A 97 5.27 -0.15 -37.04
N ARG A 98 5.36 0.17 -35.75
CA ARG A 98 6.43 -0.31 -34.86
C ARG A 98 5.86 -0.77 -33.53
N TRP A 99 6.44 -1.79 -32.95
CA TRP A 99 6.03 -2.29 -31.65
C TRP A 99 7.17 -3.02 -30.94
N LEU A 100 7.11 -3.04 -29.62
CA LEU A 100 7.91 -3.90 -28.75
C LEU A 100 7.06 -5.10 -28.36
N ASP A 101 7.46 -6.27 -28.79
CA ASP A 101 6.91 -7.55 -28.36
C ASP A 101 7.59 -7.95 -27.04
N MET A 102 6.90 -7.72 -25.93
CA MET A 102 7.42 -8.00 -24.58
C MET A 102 7.37 -9.48 -24.22
N ASP A 103 6.67 -10.34 -24.96
CA ASP A 103 6.69 -11.79 -24.70
C ASP A 103 7.96 -12.44 -25.26
N ASN A 104 8.62 -11.74 -26.18
CA ASN A 104 9.82 -12.20 -26.89
C ASN A 104 11.03 -11.27 -26.70
N ALA A 105 10.84 -10.09 -26.10
CA ALA A 105 11.81 -9.00 -26.04
C ALA A 105 12.37 -8.61 -27.42
N VAL A 106 11.47 -8.43 -28.40
CA VAL A 106 11.82 -8.12 -29.79
C VAL A 106 11.12 -6.84 -30.22
N LEU A 107 11.88 -5.88 -30.75
CA LEU A 107 11.30 -4.72 -31.41
C LEU A 107 11.14 -5.01 -32.91
N LYS A 108 10.03 -4.59 -33.49
CA LYS A 108 9.75 -4.75 -34.93
C LYS A 108 9.27 -3.44 -35.52
N THR A 109 9.65 -3.22 -36.77
CA THR A 109 9.18 -2.13 -37.62
C THR A 109 8.79 -2.71 -38.98
N THR A 110 7.61 -2.38 -39.48
CA THR A 110 7.12 -2.80 -40.81
C THR A 110 6.64 -1.61 -41.61
N TRP A 111 6.85 -1.63 -42.93
CA TRP A 111 6.34 -0.61 -43.84
C TRP A 111 6.29 -1.13 -45.28
N THR A 112 5.60 -0.40 -46.16
CA THR A 112 5.48 -0.70 -47.58
C THR A 112 5.89 0.49 -48.44
N GLU A 113 6.50 0.19 -49.57
CA GLU A 113 7.00 1.09 -50.59
C GLU A 113 6.73 0.57 -52.00
N PRO A 114 6.97 1.38 -53.06
CA PRO A 114 6.84 0.91 -54.44
C PRO A 114 7.66 -0.33 -54.76
N SER A 115 8.87 -0.47 -54.18
CA SER A 115 9.72 -1.65 -54.40
C SER A 115 9.29 -2.89 -53.63
N GLY A 116 8.34 -2.80 -52.69
CA GLY A 116 7.84 -3.91 -51.88
C GLY A 116 7.62 -3.55 -50.41
N SER A 117 7.24 -4.55 -49.62
CA SER A 117 7.14 -4.47 -48.16
C SER A 117 8.45 -4.84 -47.48
N PHE A 118 8.69 -4.24 -46.32
CA PHE A 118 9.89 -4.40 -45.51
C PHE A 118 9.53 -4.74 -44.05
N ASN A 119 10.38 -5.56 -43.43
CA ASN A 119 10.33 -5.87 -42.00
C ASN A 119 11.72 -5.68 -41.41
N ARG A 120 11.83 -4.90 -40.34
CA ARG A 120 13.06 -4.75 -39.56
C ARG A 120 12.83 -5.24 -38.14
N THR A 121 13.69 -6.17 -37.71
CA THR A 121 13.67 -6.79 -36.39
C THR A 121 14.92 -6.39 -35.61
N TYR A 122 14.78 -6.09 -34.31
CA TYR A 122 15.85 -5.70 -33.41
C TYR A 122 15.75 -6.52 -32.12
N PHE A 123 16.87 -7.09 -31.67
CA PHE A 123 16.97 -7.79 -30.40
C PHE A 123 18.41 -7.79 -29.89
N CYS A 124 18.57 -7.89 -28.57
CA CYS A 124 19.86 -8.02 -27.89
C CYS A 124 19.85 -9.31 -27.07
N SER A 125 20.60 -10.31 -27.56
CA SER A 125 20.60 -11.66 -27.03
C SER A 125 21.62 -11.79 -25.90
N ASN A 126 21.14 -12.19 -24.72
CA ASN A 126 21.99 -12.49 -23.57
C ASN A 126 22.92 -13.69 -23.84
N PRO A 127 22.45 -14.84 -24.39
CA PRO A 127 23.31 -15.99 -24.67
C PRO A 127 24.47 -15.71 -25.63
N THR A 128 24.23 -14.91 -26.67
CA THR A 128 25.27 -14.56 -27.64
C THR A 128 26.05 -13.29 -27.27
N ARG A 129 25.58 -12.55 -26.24
CA ARG A 129 26.09 -11.23 -25.82
C ARG A 129 26.24 -10.25 -26.99
N ALA A 130 25.29 -10.29 -27.92
CA ALA A 130 25.29 -9.50 -29.15
C ALA A 130 23.89 -8.99 -29.46
N CYS A 131 23.83 -7.84 -30.13
CA CYS A 131 22.59 -7.26 -30.62
C CYS A 131 22.54 -7.35 -32.14
N THR A 132 21.37 -7.64 -32.69
CA THR A 132 21.14 -7.81 -34.12
C THR A 132 20.10 -6.81 -34.60
N VAL A 133 20.38 -6.14 -35.72
CA VAL A 133 19.38 -5.41 -36.50
C VAL A 133 19.27 -6.07 -37.87
N HIS A 134 18.11 -6.62 -38.19
CA HIS A 134 17.88 -7.40 -39.42
C HIS A 134 16.75 -6.79 -40.23
N THR A 135 17.02 -6.43 -41.48
CA THR A 135 16.02 -5.91 -42.43
C THR A 135 15.81 -6.91 -43.56
N VAL A 136 14.54 -7.23 -43.82
CA VAL A 136 14.10 -8.13 -44.89
C VAL A 136 13.22 -7.34 -45.87
N SER A 137 13.50 -7.47 -47.17
CA SER A 137 12.64 -7.01 -48.26
C SER A 137 11.85 -8.18 -48.83
N SER A 138 10.58 -7.94 -49.14
CA SER A 138 9.73 -8.91 -49.88
C SER A 138 10.13 -9.06 -51.34
N THR A 139 10.94 -8.14 -51.88
CA THR A 139 11.44 -8.19 -53.25
C THR A 139 12.92 -8.56 -53.24
N ALA A 140 13.29 -9.55 -54.06
CA ALA A 140 14.68 -9.96 -54.18
C ALA A 140 15.56 -8.79 -54.64
N GLY A 141 16.56 -8.46 -53.82
CA GLY A 141 17.43 -7.32 -54.05
C GLY A 141 16.82 -5.94 -53.77
N GLY A 142 15.69 -5.87 -53.08
CA GLY A 142 14.97 -4.64 -52.78
C GLY A 142 15.56 -3.76 -51.67
N PHE A 143 16.63 -4.18 -50.99
CA PHE A 143 17.26 -3.44 -49.90
C PHE A 143 18.68 -2.96 -50.23
N SER A 144 18.90 -1.64 -50.12
CA SER A 144 20.22 -1.01 -50.12
C SER A 144 20.30 0.03 -49.02
N GLY A 145 21.40 0.08 -48.28
CA GLY A 145 21.56 1.04 -47.20
C GLY A 145 22.96 1.07 -46.61
N THR A 146 23.21 2.12 -45.84
CA THR A 146 24.45 2.36 -45.11
C THR A 146 24.16 2.30 -43.61
N PHE A 147 25.04 1.64 -42.87
CA PHE A 147 25.01 1.53 -41.42
C PHE A 147 26.33 2.09 -40.87
N TRP A 148 26.28 2.88 -39.80
CA TRP A 148 27.51 3.38 -39.18
C TRP A 148 27.33 3.63 -37.69
N PHE A 149 28.42 3.48 -36.96
CA PHE A 149 28.49 3.84 -35.55
C PHE A 149 28.96 5.29 -35.42
N SER A 150 28.42 6.02 -34.44
CA SER A 150 28.88 7.37 -34.10
C SER A 150 28.92 7.53 -32.58
N SER A 151 29.93 8.21 -32.04
CA SER A 151 29.99 8.50 -30.61
C SER A 151 28.91 9.50 -30.17
N LEU A 152 28.65 9.55 -28.87
CA LEU A 152 27.83 10.59 -28.27
C LEU A 152 28.62 11.91 -28.20
N ASP A 153 27.92 13.04 -28.39
CA ASP A 153 28.51 14.36 -28.20
C ASP A 153 28.96 14.51 -26.73
N GLY A 154 30.15 15.10 -26.51
CA GLY A 154 30.74 15.27 -25.18
C GLY A 154 31.71 14.15 -24.77
N LEU A 155 31.76 13.03 -25.48
CA LEU A 155 32.81 12.02 -25.28
C LEU A 155 34.12 12.42 -25.99
N PRO A 156 35.30 11.99 -25.47
CA PRO A 156 36.58 12.11 -26.14
C PRO A 156 36.58 11.61 -27.60
N THR A 157 37.53 12.12 -28.39
CA THR A 157 37.70 11.74 -29.79
C THR A 157 37.87 10.23 -29.93
N ARG A 158 37.01 9.64 -30.75
CA ARG A 158 36.96 8.23 -31.13
C ARG A 158 37.75 7.95 -32.42
N ASN A 159 38.08 6.68 -32.62
CA ASN A 159 38.58 6.14 -33.89
C ASN A 159 37.53 5.17 -34.46
N ILE A 160 37.08 5.39 -35.70
CA ILE A 160 36.11 4.52 -36.39
C ILE A 160 36.72 4.02 -37.69
N SER A 161 37.00 2.71 -37.76
CA SER A 161 37.76 2.09 -38.86
C SER A 161 37.11 0.78 -39.32
N CYS A 162 37.52 0.29 -40.49
CA CYS A 162 37.21 -1.08 -40.90
C CYS A 162 38.25 -2.02 -40.29
N LEU A 163 37.79 -2.97 -39.48
CA LEU A 163 38.64 -4.02 -38.93
C LEU A 163 38.99 -5.06 -40.01
N ASP A 164 38.03 -5.35 -40.89
CA ASP A 164 38.19 -6.18 -42.08
C ASP A 164 37.19 -5.76 -43.18
N GLY A 165 37.02 -6.58 -44.22
CA GLY A 165 36.15 -6.28 -45.35
C GLY A 165 34.65 -6.18 -45.03
N ASN A 166 34.17 -6.62 -43.86
CA ASN A 166 32.75 -6.54 -43.47
C ASN A 166 32.51 -6.16 -42.01
N THR A 167 33.56 -5.82 -41.26
CA THR A 167 33.49 -5.48 -39.84
C THR A 167 33.96 -4.05 -39.61
N ILE A 168 33.12 -3.24 -38.98
CA ILE A 168 33.43 -1.89 -38.51
C ILE A 168 33.82 -1.95 -37.02
N GLN A 169 34.77 -1.10 -36.64
CA GLN A 169 35.25 -0.91 -35.27
C GLN A 169 35.11 0.56 -34.87
N LEU A 170 34.57 0.81 -33.68
CA LEU A 170 34.65 2.09 -32.98
C LEU A 170 35.40 1.87 -31.67
N ARG A 171 36.48 2.64 -31.45
CA ARG A 171 37.21 2.68 -30.17
C ARG A 171 37.26 4.10 -29.63
N GLY A 172 36.99 4.27 -28.34
CA GLY A 172 36.98 5.58 -27.68
C GLY A 172 37.16 5.47 -26.17
N TYR A 173 37.05 6.60 -25.49
CA TYR A 173 37.15 6.68 -24.03
C TYR A 173 35.92 7.34 -23.43
N ALA A 174 35.55 6.97 -22.20
CA ALA A 174 34.44 7.59 -21.46
C ALA A 174 34.80 9.01 -20.94
N ALA A 175 36.09 9.27 -20.72
CA ALA A 175 36.67 10.55 -20.29
C ALA A 175 38.15 10.60 -20.70
N SER A 176 38.82 11.74 -20.53
CA SER A 176 40.25 11.89 -20.82
C SER A 176 41.01 12.44 -19.61
N PRO A 177 41.84 11.64 -18.91
CA PRO A 177 41.96 10.18 -19.03
C PRO A 177 40.67 9.47 -18.59
N GLY A 178 40.47 8.22 -19.02
CA GLY A 178 39.24 7.49 -18.70
C GLY A 178 39.23 6.06 -19.24
N MET A 179 38.10 5.39 -19.00
CA MET A 179 37.88 4.00 -19.38
C MET A 179 37.80 3.85 -20.90
N LEU A 180 38.57 2.93 -21.46
CA LEU A 180 38.48 2.52 -22.86
C LEU A 180 37.19 1.71 -23.10
N TYR A 181 36.52 2.00 -24.22
CA TYR A 181 35.42 1.20 -24.74
C TYR A 181 35.57 0.93 -26.23
N GLU A 182 34.94 -0.15 -26.66
CA GLU A 182 34.96 -0.61 -28.04
C GLU A 182 33.59 -1.15 -28.45
N ILE A 183 33.21 -0.87 -29.69
CA ILE A 183 32.05 -1.44 -30.37
C ILE A 183 32.54 -2.05 -31.68
N LEU A 184 32.15 -3.31 -31.93
CA LEU A 184 32.36 -3.97 -33.21
C LEU A 184 31.02 -4.31 -33.83
N GLY A 185 30.87 -4.08 -35.14
CA GLY A 185 29.68 -4.48 -35.89
C GLY A 185 30.05 -5.18 -37.19
N LYS A 186 29.36 -6.26 -37.52
CA LYS A 186 29.58 -7.03 -38.76
C LYS A 186 28.33 -7.05 -39.61
N ILE A 187 28.47 -6.68 -40.88
CA ILE A 187 27.38 -6.74 -41.85
C ILE A 187 27.38 -8.07 -42.59
N GLN A 188 26.19 -8.63 -42.77
CA GLN A 188 25.93 -9.80 -43.58
C GLN A 188 24.67 -9.59 -44.42
N GLN A 189 24.57 -10.30 -45.54
CA GLN A 189 23.45 -10.16 -46.46
C GLN A 189 23.18 -11.44 -47.25
N THR A 190 21.96 -11.56 -47.76
CA THR A 190 21.57 -12.52 -48.81
C THR A 190 20.81 -11.80 -49.92
N GLY A 191 20.94 -12.26 -51.16
CA GLY A 191 20.26 -11.65 -52.30
C GLY A 191 20.69 -12.23 -53.64
N PRO A 192 20.26 -11.61 -54.76
CA PRO A 192 20.73 -11.94 -56.11
C PRO A 192 22.26 -11.89 -56.27
N ALA A 193 22.77 -12.38 -57.41
CA ALA A 193 24.21 -12.51 -57.63
C ALA A 193 24.99 -11.17 -57.61
N ASN A 194 24.33 -10.05 -57.83
CA ASN A 194 24.92 -8.71 -57.78
C ASN A 194 24.80 -8.03 -56.39
N SER A 195 24.24 -8.70 -55.40
CA SER A 195 24.17 -8.18 -54.04
C SER A 195 25.54 -8.19 -53.38
N SER A 196 25.85 -7.15 -52.61
CA SER A 196 27.10 -7.06 -51.85
C SER A 196 26.89 -6.42 -50.49
N ALA A 197 27.76 -6.76 -49.53
CA ALA A 197 27.88 -6.01 -48.30
C ALA A 197 29.35 -5.97 -47.84
N GLY A 198 29.77 -4.85 -47.25
CA GLY A 198 31.13 -4.67 -46.78
C GLY A 198 31.34 -3.39 -45.98
N CYS A 199 32.53 -3.25 -45.42
CA CYS A 199 32.99 -2.05 -44.73
C CYS A 199 33.86 -1.19 -45.66
N THR A 200 33.62 0.12 -45.67
CA THR A 200 34.37 1.10 -46.47
C THR A 200 34.60 2.38 -45.67
N VAL A 201 35.58 3.20 -46.04
CA VAL A 201 35.78 4.54 -45.44
C VAL A 201 34.95 5.58 -46.19
N ASP A 202 34.15 6.35 -45.47
CA ASP A 202 33.40 7.45 -46.06
C ASP A 202 34.34 8.62 -46.39
N GLY A 203 34.35 9.03 -47.66
CA GLY A 203 35.29 10.05 -48.15
C GLY A 203 35.06 11.47 -47.61
N LYS A 204 33.93 11.73 -46.94
CA LYS A 204 33.64 13.04 -46.33
C LYS A 204 34.05 13.10 -44.87
N SER A 205 33.67 12.11 -44.07
CA SER A 205 33.95 12.05 -42.64
C SER A 205 35.32 11.47 -42.32
N GLY A 206 35.84 10.57 -43.17
CA GLY A 206 37.00 9.74 -42.86
C GLY A 206 36.71 8.57 -41.92
N ASP A 207 35.47 8.46 -41.43
CA ASP A 207 35.01 7.37 -40.56
C ASP A 207 34.58 6.16 -41.44
N ALA A 208 34.76 4.96 -40.92
CA ALA A 208 34.25 3.75 -41.56
C ALA A 208 32.71 3.68 -41.54
N VAL A 209 32.15 3.02 -42.57
CA VAL A 209 30.71 2.74 -42.72
C VAL A 209 30.53 1.32 -43.29
N LEU A 210 29.43 0.67 -42.93
CA LEU A 210 28.99 -0.59 -43.52
C LEU A 210 27.97 -0.29 -44.63
N VAL A 211 28.09 -0.93 -45.78
CA VAL A 211 27.20 -0.73 -46.93
C VAL A 211 26.62 -2.07 -47.34
N ALA A 212 25.31 -2.15 -47.56
CA ALA A 212 24.64 -3.25 -48.25
C ALA A 212 24.00 -2.72 -49.54
N GLN A 213 24.16 -3.45 -50.64
CA GLN A 213 23.61 -3.08 -51.94
C GLN A 213 22.81 -4.24 -52.53
N GLY A 214 21.58 -3.93 -52.94
CA GLY A 214 20.72 -4.83 -53.71
C GLY A 214 20.47 -6.16 -53.01
N SER A 215 20.32 -6.17 -51.69
CA SER A 215 20.09 -7.37 -50.88
C SER A 215 18.61 -7.69 -50.73
N THR A 216 18.27 -8.96 -50.58
CA THR A 216 16.95 -9.40 -50.10
C THR A 216 16.87 -9.26 -48.58
N GLU A 217 17.93 -9.65 -47.88
CA GLU A 217 18.09 -9.48 -46.44
C GLU A 217 19.45 -8.89 -46.14
N ALA A 218 19.51 -7.98 -45.17
CA ALA A 218 20.77 -7.50 -44.61
C ALA A 218 20.65 -7.35 -43.09
N TRP A 219 21.69 -7.74 -42.36
CA TRP A 219 21.72 -7.56 -40.92
C TRP A 219 23.10 -7.12 -40.43
N VAL A 220 23.08 -6.41 -39.31
CA VAL A 220 24.27 -6.05 -38.54
C VAL A 220 24.17 -6.70 -37.17
N ASP A 221 25.11 -7.59 -36.87
CA ASP A 221 25.36 -8.05 -35.51
C ASP A 221 26.41 -7.13 -34.89
N TRP A 222 26.20 -6.68 -33.65
CA TRP A 222 27.16 -5.86 -32.94
C TRP A 222 27.34 -6.27 -31.48
N VAL A 223 28.55 -6.04 -30.99
CA VAL A 223 28.97 -6.29 -29.61
C VAL A 223 29.67 -5.05 -29.09
N GLY A 224 29.57 -4.80 -27.79
CA GLY A 224 30.22 -3.67 -27.13
C GLY A 224 30.79 -4.07 -25.78
N GLY A 225 31.93 -3.49 -25.43
CA GLY A 225 32.62 -3.79 -24.18
C GLY A 225 33.55 -2.68 -23.74
N THR A 226 34.03 -2.82 -22.51
CA THR A 226 34.98 -1.89 -21.87
C THR A 226 36.09 -2.68 -21.20
N GLU A 227 37.16 -2.01 -20.79
CA GLU A 227 38.18 -2.61 -19.92
C GLU A 227 37.81 -2.62 -18.42
N TYR A 228 36.53 -2.45 -18.05
CA TYR A 228 36.06 -2.60 -16.67
C TYR A 228 36.13 -4.06 -16.19
N SER A 229 36.50 -4.26 -14.92
CA SER A 229 36.39 -5.56 -14.24
C SER A 229 36.16 -5.38 -12.75
N MET A 230 35.01 -5.82 -12.24
CA MET A 230 34.74 -5.82 -10.80
C MET A 230 35.64 -6.80 -10.01
N GLU A 231 36.18 -7.83 -10.66
CA GLU A 231 37.06 -8.81 -10.01
C GLU A 231 38.38 -8.19 -9.51
N THR A 232 38.78 -7.04 -10.07
CA THR A 232 39.95 -6.28 -9.62
C THR A 232 39.58 -5.09 -8.73
N GLY A 233 38.33 -5.05 -8.25
CA GLY A 233 37.75 -4.05 -7.35
C GLY A 233 38.01 -4.27 -5.86
N ASN A 234 39.04 -5.04 -5.50
CA ASN A 234 39.39 -5.38 -4.12
C ASN A 234 40.81 -4.93 -3.74
N ALA A 235 41.11 -4.95 -2.44
CA ALA A 235 42.40 -4.54 -1.89
C ALA A 235 43.60 -5.30 -2.48
N GLY A 236 43.46 -6.61 -2.73
CA GLY A 236 44.53 -7.43 -3.32
C GLY A 236 44.93 -6.99 -4.74
N SER A 237 43.98 -6.39 -5.47
CA SER A 237 44.21 -5.77 -6.77
C SER A 237 44.42 -4.26 -6.68
N GLY A 238 44.54 -3.67 -5.50
CA GLY A 238 44.67 -2.22 -5.33
C GLY A 238 43.47 -1.44 -5.86
N TYR A 239 42.27 -2.04 -5.87
CA TYR A 239 41.02 -1.43 -6.33
C TYR A 239 41.10 -0.80 -7.73
N ARG A 240 41.72 -1.49 -8.67
CA ARG A 240 41.92 -0.97 -10.04
C ARG A 240 40.65 -0.94 -10.87
N PHE A 241 39.69 -1.84 -10.61
CA PHE A 241 38.47 -2.03 -11.42
C PHE A 241 38.70 -2.19 -12.93
N LYS A 242 39.94 -2.53 -13.31
CA LYS A 242 40.43 -2.62 -14.68
C LYS A 242 40.78 -4.07 -15.01
N GLY A 243 40.24 -4.54 -16.12
CA GLY A 243 40.52 -5.83 -16.74
C GLY A 243 41.43 -5.69 -17.96
N ALA A 244 41.35 -6.65 -18.87
CA ALA A 244 42.05 -6.62 -20.14
C ALA A 244 41.38 -5.63 -21.12
N ASP A 245 42.11 -5.25 -22.18
CA ASP A 245 41.54 -4.58 -23.34
C ASP A 245 40.40 -5.46 -23.93
N PRO A 246 39.19 -4.90 -24.16
CA PRO A 246 38.03 -5.71 -24.57
C PRO A 246 38.15 -6.32 -25.97
N HIS A 247 39.11 -5.88 -26.80
CA HIS A 247 39.16 -6.22 -28.22
C HIS A 247 39.11 -7.71 -28.54
N ALA A 248 39.98 -8.51 -27.91
CA ALA A 248 40.08 -9.93 -28.21
C ALA A 248 38.79 -10.69 -27.83
N GLU A 249 38.16 -10.32 -26.72
CA GLU A 249 36.87 -10.87 -26.29
C GLU A 249 35.77 -10.49 -27.29
N LEU A 250 35.68 -9.22 -27.69
CA LEU A 250 34.66 -8.73 -28.60
C LEU A 250 34.79 -9.36 -30.00
N VAL A 251 36.00 -9.53 -30.53
CA VAL A 251 36.22 -10.24 -31.80
C VAL A 251 35.71 -11.69 -31.70
N GLY A 252 35.98 -12.36 -30.58
CA GLY A 252 35.49 -13.72 -30.31
C GLY A 252 33.96 -13.80 -30.21
N LEU A 253 33.33 -12.86 -29.48
CA LEU A 253 31.88 -12.79 -29.33
C LEU A 253 31.19 -12.51 -30.67
N LEU A 254 31.67 -11.51 -31.42
CA LEU A 254 31.12 -11.15 -32.73
C LEU A 254 31.28 -12.30 -33.73
N GLY A 255 32.42 -12.98 -33.71
CA GLY A 255 32.69 -14.16 -34.54
C GLY A 255 31.66 -15.26 -34.29
N LYS A 256 31.38 -15.59 -33.03
CA LYS A 256 30.35 -16.58 -32.66
C LYS A 256 28.96 -16.12 -33.09
N ALA A 257 28.59 -14.89 -32.75
CA ALA A 257 27.28 -14.33 -33.07
C ALA A 257 27.02 -14.30 -34.59
N SER A 258 28.03 -14.04 -35.42
CA SER A 258 27.84 -13.86 -36.87
C SER A 258 27.79 -15.16 -37.68
N VAL A 259 28.15 -16.32 -37.09
CA VAL A 259 28.11 -17.63 -37.78
C VAL A 259 26.69 -18.18 -37.90
N GLU A 260 25.87 -17.95 -36.89
CA GLU A 260 24.49 -18.46 -36.87
C GLU A 260 23.58 -17.69 -37.85
N LYS A 261 22.52 -18.35 -38.32
CA LYS A 261 21.46 -17.67 -39.08
C LYS A 261 20.61 -16.83 -38.13
N VAL A 262 20.12 -15.66 -38.57
CA VAL A 262 19.33 -14.76 -37.71
C VAL A 262 18.14 -15.45 -37.06
N GLY A 263 17.43 -16.33 -37.79
CA GLY A 263 16.31 -17.10 -37.23
C GLY A 263 16.72 -18.00 -36.05
N ALA A 264 17.90 -18.62 -36.09
CA ALA A 264 18.39 -19.45 -34.99
C ALA A 264 18.77 -18.59 -33.77
N LYS A 265 19.48 -17.48 -33.98
CA LYS A 265 19.83 -16.51 -32.92
C LYS A 265 18.59 -15.96 -32.22
N LEU A 266 17.55 -15.67 -33.01
CA LEU A 266 16.28 -15.16 -32.49
C LEU A 266 15.57 -16.22 -31.64
N SER A 267 15.55 -17.49 -32.06
CA SER A 267 14.99 -18.57 -31.23
C SER A 267 15.74 -18.71 -29.90
N THR A 268 17.08 -18.76 -29.94
CA THR A 268 17.92 -18.81 -28.73
C THR A 268 17.67 -17.63 -27.79
N HIS A 269 17.54 -16.41 -28.34
CA HIS A 269 17.19 -15.20 -27.59
C HIS A 269 15.83 -15.32 -26.91
N VAL A 270 14.80 -15.75 -27.65
CA VAL A 270 13.43 -15.85 -27.13
C VAL A 270 13.33 -16.92 -26.04
N GLU A 271 13.98 -18.07 -26.21
CA GLU A 271 14.01 -19.15 -25.22
C GLU A 271 14.66 -18.67 -23.90
N ASP A 272 15.83 -18.03 -23.98
CA ASP A 272 16.53 -17.46 -22.83
C ASP A 272 15.73 -16.33 -22.15
N TYR A 273 15.13 -15.43 -22.93
CA TYR A 273 14.31 -14.35 -22.39
C TYR A 273 13.09 -14.89 -21.64
N ARG A 274 12.35 -15.83 -22.23
CA ARG A 274 11.15 -16.42 -21.61
C ARG A 274 11.49 -17.22 -20.35
N SER A 275 12.64 -17.90 -20.33
CA SER A 275 13.14 -18.56 -19.12
C SER A 275 13.31 -17.57 -17.96
N ALA A 276 13.89 -16.39 -18.22
CA ALA A 276 14.07 -15.37 -17.20
C ALA A 276 12.80 -14.60 -16.84
N LEU A 277 11.85 -14.47 -17.78
CA LEU A 277 10.53 -13.89 -17.52
C LEU A 277 9.72 -14.74 -16.53
N GLY A 278 9.95 -16.07 -16.52
CA GLY A 278 9.27 -16.99 -15.62
C GLY A 278 7.80 -17.23 -15.99
N GLY A 279 7.11 -18.02 -15.18
CA GLY A 279 5.73 -18.45 -15.42
C GLY A 279 4.64 -17.45 -15.02
N PHE A 280 5.00 -16.30 -14.45
CA PHE A 280 4.01 -15.35 -13.92
C PHE A 280 3.14 -14.74 -15.02
N SER A 281 1.83 -14.67 -14.76
CA SER A 281 0.84 -14.01 -15.61
C SER A 281 -0.17 -13.19 -14.79
N LEU A 282 -0.57 -12.04 -15.33
CA LEU A 282 -1.58 -11.14 -14.73
C LEU A 282 -2.68 -10.83 -15.74
N ASN A 283 -3.91 -10.89 -15.27
CA ASN A 283 -5.12 -10.41 -15.94
C ASN A 283 -5.92 -9.55 -14.95
N ILE A 284 -6.20 -8.31 -15.32
CA ILE A 284 -7.01 -7.34 -14.55
C ILE A 284 -8.26 -6.90 -15.32
N GLY A 285 -8.70 -7.72 -16.29
CA GLY A 285 -9.81 -7.42 -17.18
C GLY A 285 -9.42 -6.54 -18.37
N GLN A 286 -8.12 -6.46 -18.70
CA GLN A 286 -7.63 -5.64 -19.79
C GLN A 286 -8.27 -6.01 -21.14
N LYS A 287 -8.60 -5.00 -21.94
CA LYS A 287 -9.10 -5.15 -23.31
C LYS A 287 -8.24 -4.32 -24.26
N VAL A 288 -7.68 -4.96 -25.27
CA VAL A 288 -6.82 -4.30 -26.26
C VAL A 288 -7.68 -3.48 -27.22
N ASP A 289 -7.39 -2.19 -27.34
CA ASP A 289 -7.86 -1.36 -28.45
C ASP A 289 -6.81 -1.36 -29.57
N ARG A 290 -7.09 -2.10 -30.65
CA ARG A 290 -6.19 -2.22 -31.81
C ARG A 290 -6.27 -1.02 -32.76
N THR A 291 -7.16 -0.06 -32.52
CA THR A 291 -7.33 1.13 -33.36
C THR A 291 -6.45 2.31 -32.93
N LYS A 292 -5.86 2.23 -31.74
CA LYS A 292 -5.04 3.28 -31.14
C LYS A 292 -3.63 2.77 -30.82
N THR A 293 -2.68 3.69 -30.89
CA THR A 293 -1.31 3.47 -30.44
C THR A 293 -1.22 3.62 -28.92
N THR A 294 -0.19 3.03 -28.30
CA THR A 294 0.10 3.23 -26.88
C THR A 294 0.24 4.70 -26.51
N ALA A 295 0.84 5.52 -27.38
CA ALA A 295 0.97 6.96 -27.19
C ALA A 295 -0.40 7.66 -27.11
N GLN A 296 -1.33 7.32 -28.01
CA GLN A 296 -2.69 7.85 -27.99
C GLN A 296 -3.45 7.42 -26.73
N LEU A 297 -3.39 6.13 -26.39
CA LEU A 297 -4.02 5.60 -25.17
C LEU A 297 -3.47 6.25 -23.91
N ARG A 298 -2.15 6.46 -23.85
CA ARG A 298 -1.51 7.17 -22.75
C ARG A 298 -1.96 8.63 -22.67
N LYS A 299 -2.03 9.34 -23.80
CA LYS A 299 -2.48 10.74 -23.86
C LYS A 299 -3.95 10.91 -23.45
N GLU A 300 -4.79 9.92 -23.72
CA GLU A 300 -6.20 9.90 -23.33
C GLU A 300 -6.44 9.43 -21.89
N TYR A 301 -5.42 8.86 -21.25
CA TYR A 301 -5.49 8.31 -19.90
C TYR A 301 -5.79 9.40 -18.87
N LYS A 302 -6.72 9.13 -17.94
CA LYS A 302 -7.14 10.07 -16.88
C LYS A 302 -7.13 9.41 -15.51
N THR A 303 -6.73 10.16 -14.49
CA THR A 303 -6.82 9.77 -13.09
C THR A 303 -8.25 9.35 -12.74
N ASP A 304 -8.39 8.33 -11.90
CA ASP A 304 -9.64 7.71 -11.43
C ASP A 304 -10.56 7.10 -12.50
N THR A 305 -10.37 7.43 -13.77
CA THR A 305 -11.00 6.75 -14.92
C THR A 305 -10.19 5.52 -15.32
N GLY A 306 -8.87 5.72 -15.43
CA GLY A 306 -7.90 4.70 -15.77
C GLY A 306 -8.10 4.05 -17.15
N ASN A 307 -7.33 3.00 -17.37
CA ASN A 307 -7.46 2.11 -18.52
C ASN A 307 -6.76 0.79 -18.17
N PRO A 308 -7.51 -0.30 -17.86
CA PRO A 308 -6.93 -1.58 -17.47
C PRO A 308 -5.91 -2.14 -18.46
N TYR A 309 -5.99 -1.79 -19.76
CA TYR A 309 -4.97 -2.19 -20.72
C TYR A 309 -3.64 -1.46 -20.52
N ILE A 310 -3.64 -0.14 -20.30
CA ILE A 310 -2.39 0.59 -20.00
C ILE A 310 -1.83 0.17 -18.66
N GLU A 311 -2.67 -0.05 -17.66
CA GLU A 311 -2.26 -0.47 -16.31
C GLU A 311 -1.61 -1.87 -16.32
N TRP A 312 -2.18 -2.81 -17.09
CA TRP A 312 -1.61 -4.13 -17.35
C TRP A 312 -0.33 -4.06 -18.20
N LEU A 313 -0.30 -3.17 -19.19
CA LEU A 313 0.87 -2.98 -20.04
C LEU A 313 2.05 -2.43 -19.25
N MET A 314 1.81 -1.44 -18.37
CA MET A 314 2.79 -0.88 -17.43
C MET A 314 3.39 -1.95 -16.51
N PHE A 315 2.55 -2.84 -15.98
CA PHE A 315 2.99 -3.95 -15.15
C PHE A 315 4.00 -4.85 -15.87
N ASN A 316 3.66 -5.30 -17.09
CA ASN A 316 4.53 -6.16 -17.87
C ASN A 316 5.77 -5.42 -18.40
N TYR A 317 5.64 -4.10 -18.62
CA TYR A 317 6.77 -3.28 -19.03
C TYR A 317 7.83 -3.16 -17.94
N GLY A 318 7.44 -3.04 -16.67
CA GLY A 318 8.38 -3.13 -15.54
C GLY A 318 9.15 -4.45 -15.51
N ARG A 319 8.46 -5.61 -15.71
CA ARG A 319 9.11 -6.92 -15.82
C ARG A 319 10.10 -6.99 -16.99
N TYR A 320 9.69 -6.54 -18.18
CA TYR A 320 10.56 -6.45 -19.35
C TYR A 320 11.80 -5.58 -19.08
N MET A 321 11.61 -4.41 -18.49
CA MET A 321 12.69 -3.46 -18.23
C MET A 321 13.71 -4.03 -17.24
N LEU A 322 13.26 -4.66 -16.15
CA LEU A 322 14.18 -5.25 -15.17
C LEU A 322 15.03 -6.35 -15.80
N ILE A 323 14.44 -7.26 -16.55
CA ILE A 323 15.18 -8.32 -17.26
C ILE A 323 16.20 -7.72 -18.21
N GLY A 324 15.79 -6.72 -19.00
CA GLY A 324 16.66 -6.02 -19.94
C GLY A 324 17.82 -5.27 -19.28
N SER A 325 17.71 -4.93 -18.00
CA SER A 325 18.70 -4.14 -17.27
C SER A 325 19.53 -4.89 -16.22
N THR A 326 19.42 -6.22 -16.10
CA THR A 326 20.05 -6.94 -14.95
C THR A 326 20.76 -8.25 -15.29
N ARG A 327 20.67 -8.75 -16.53
CA ARG A 327 21.27 -10.05 -16.90
C ARG A 327 22.69 -9.94 -17.47
N GLY A 328 23.40 -8.85 -17.15
CA GLY A 328 24.77 -8.57 -17.62
C GLY A 328 25.80 -8.68 -16.49
N TYR A 329 26.69 -7.71 -16.39
CA TYR A 329 27.65 -7.56 -15.29
C TYR A 329 27.10 -6.76 -14.11
N LEU A 330 26.25 -5.75 -14.37
CA LEU A 330 25.85 -4.78 -13.36
C LEU A 330 24.32 -4.80 -13.14
N PRO A 331 23.85 -4.37 -11.94
CA PRO A 331 22.43 -4.25 -11.65
C PRO A 331 21.80 -3.06 -12.38
N ALA A 332 20.47 -2.92 -12.25
CA ALA A 332 19.74 -1.79 -12.81
C ALA A 332 20.09 -0.50 -12.04
N ASN A 333 20.65 0.50 -12.72
CA ASN A 333 20.92 1.83 -12.15
C ASN A 333 19.67 2.74 -12.23
N LEU A 334 19.80 4.04 -11.94
CA LEU A 334 18.70 5.02 -12.02
C LEU A 334 17.97 5.09 -13.38
N GLN A 335 18.59 4.59 -14.46
CA GLN A 335 18.04 4.53 -15.82
C GLN A 335 18.04 3.10 -16.38
N GLY A 336 18.19 2.09 -15.52
CA GLY A 336 18.37 0.69 -15.89
C GLY A 336 19.70 0.47 -16.61
N LYS A 337 19.67 0.60 -17.95
CA LYS A 337 20.84 0.59 -18.86
C LYS A 337 20.67 1.58 -20.03
N TRP A 338 19.72 2.50 -19.95
CA TRP A 338 19.34 3.37 -21.06
C TRP A 338 19.72 4.83 -20.80
N ALA A 339 21.03 5.10 -20.82
CA ALA A 339 21.57 6.44 -20.67
C ALA A 339 21.51 7.24 -21.97
N ARG A 340 20.96 8.47 -21.89
CA ARG A 340 20.86 9.40 -23.00
C ARG A 340 22.15 10.19 -23.21
N ASP A 341 22.77 10.62 -22.11
CA ASP A 341 23.78 11.68 -22.10
C ASP A 341 25.18 11.13 -21.74
N PRO A 342 26.27 11.88 -22.03
CA PRO A 342 27.63 11.46 -21.65
C PRO A 342 27.85 11.51 -20.14
N ALA A 343 27.13 12.41 -19.46
CA ALA A 343 26.97 12.46 -18.02
C ALA A 343 25.47 12.60 -17.73
N ASN A 344 24.90 11.66 -16.99
CA ASN A 344 23.45 11.58 -16.79
C ASN A 344 23.04 12.24 -15.47
N PRO A 345 21.77 12.68 -15.34
CA PRO A 345 21.23 13.19 -14.08
C PRO A 345 21.49 12.27 -12.90
N TRP A 346 21.91 12.85 -11.77
CA TRP A 346 22.41 12.12 -10.60
C TRP A 346 23.42 11.04 -10.96
N PHE A 347 24.28 11.36 -11.93
CA PHE A 347 25.34 10.52 -12.47
C PHE A 347 24.86 9.21 -13.13
N GLY A 348 23.54 8.97 -13.27
CA GLY A 348 23.01 7.64 -13.61
C GLY A 348 23.47 6.56 -12.62
N ASN A 349 23.68 6.94 -11.36
CA ASN A 349 24.31 6.10 -10.35
C ASN A 349 23.35 5.08 -9.73
N TYR A 350 23.78 4.45 -8.63
CA TYR A 350 22.90 3.66 -7.78
C TYR A 350 22.61 4.46 -6.52
N GLN A 351 21.33 4.71 -6.22
CA GLN A 351 20.90 5.41 -5.01
C GLN A 351 20.17 4.45 -4.06
N PRO A 352 20.88 3.88 -3.07
CA PRO A 352 20.30 2.94 -2.12
C PRO A 352 19.58 3.62 -0.95
N ASN A 353 18.88 4.74 -1.16
CA ASN A 353 17.99 5.38 -0.16
C ASN A 353 16.51 5.37 -0.58
N ILE A 354 16.19 4.71 -1.70
CA ILE A 354 14.85 4.33 -2.18
C ILE A 354 14.95 3.70 -3.58
N ASN A 355 15.70 4.34 -4.50
CA ASN A 355 15.59 4.04 -5.93
C ASN A 355 16.14 2.65 -6.29
N LEU A 356 17.33 2.29 -5.79
CA LEU A 356 17.88 0.96 -6.05
C LEU A 356 17.00 -0.13 -5.42
N GLN A 357 16.45 0.09 -4.23
CA GLN A 357 15.50 -0.84 -3.61
C GLN A 357 14.23 -0.98 -4.45
N MET A 358 13.65 0.14 -4.88
CA MET A 358 12.44 0.20 -5.69
C MET A 358 12.61 -0.55 -7.02
N ASN A 359 13.80 -0.54 -7.62
CA ASN A 359 14.10 -1.30 -8.82
C ASN A 359 13.83 -2.81 -8.68
N TYR A 360 13.91 -3.35 -7.45
CA TYR A 360 13.85 -4.79 -7.20
C TYR A 360 12.66 -5.25 -6.35
N TRP A 361 11.73 -4.36 -5.95
CA TRP A 361 10.61 -4.71 -5.06
C TRP A 361 9.76 -5.91 -5.52
N PHE A 362 9.54 -6.05 -6.84
CA PHE A 362 8.67 -7.09 -7.40
C PHE A 362 9.44 -8.28 -8.00
N ALA A 363 10.78 -8.24 -7.99
CA ALA A 363 11.61 -9.21 -8.71
C ALA A 363 11.27 -10.65 -8.28
N GLU A 364 11.32 -10.90 -6.97
CA GLU A 364 10.99 -12.20 -6.38
C GLU A 364 9.49 -12.50 -6.50
N MET A 365 8.62 -11.52 -6.24
CA MET A 365 7.16 -11.69 -6.27
C MET A 365 6.62 -12.17 -7.63
N THR A 366 7.35 -11.88 -8.71
CA THR A 366 6.99 -12.29 -10.08
C THR A 366 7.87 -13.43 -10.61
N GLY A 367 8.73 -14.00 -9.76
CA GLY A 367 9.59 -15.15 -10.09
C GLY A 367 10.67 -14.85 -11.13
N LEU A 368 11.19 -13.61 -11.18
CA LEU A 368 12.21 -13.23 -12.15
C LEU A 368 13.61 -13.69 -11.71
N ASN A 369 14.34 -14.32 -12.63
CA ASN A 369 15.76 -14.68 -12.39
C ASN A 369 16.69 -13.52 -12.80
N VAL A 370 16.78 -12.50 -11.93
CA VAL A 370 17.41 -11.19 -12.26
C VAL A 370 18.27 -10.58 -11.14
N THR A 371 18.38 -11.21 -9.97
CA THR A 371 19.02 -10.61 -8.78
C THR A 371 20.49 -10.94 -8.62
N SER A 372 21.02 -11.92 -9.36
CA SER A 372 22.42 -12.38 -9.23
C SER A 372 23.46 -11.27 -9.47
N THR A 373 23.22 -10.33 -10.40
CA THR A 373 24.14 -9.21 -10.63
C THR A 373 24.15 -8.20 -9.49
N LEU A 374 23.03 -8.02 -8.79
CA LEU A 374 22.94 -7.16 -7.62
C LEU A 374 23.79 -7.72 -6.48
N TRP A 375 23.70 -9.03 -6.23
CA TRP A 375 24.50 -9.73 -5.22
C TRP A 375 25.99 -9.63 -5.52
N ASN A 376 26.39 -9.99 -6.75
CA ASN A 376 27.78 -9.89 -7.18
C ASN A 376 28.33 -8.47 -7.07
N TYR A 377 27.53 -7.46 -7.45
CA TYR A 377 27.92 -6.07 -7.36
C TYR A 377 28.18 -5.64 -5.90
N MET A 378 27.28 -5.99 -4.97
CA MET A 378 27.50 -5.70 -3.55
C MET A 378 28.74 -6.43 -3.00
N GLU A 379 28.85 -7.74 -3.22
CA GLU A 379 29.96 -8.56 -2.72
C GLU A 379 31.32 -8.11 -3.23
N LYS A 380 31.41 -7.74 -4.52
CA LYS A 380 32.69 -7.46 -5.17
C LYS A 380 33.09 -5.99 -5.14
N THR A 381 32.13 -5.09 -4.90
CA THR A 381 32.41 -3.63 -4.95
C THR A 381 32.08 -2.91 -3.65
N TRP A 382 30.97 -3.25 -2.98
CA TRP A 382 30.55 -2.58 -1.75
C TRP A 382 31.18 -3.19 -0.52
N VAL A 383 31.18 -4.51 -0.37
CA VAL A 383 31.72 -5.16 0.84
C VAL A 383 33.19 -4.81 1.06
N PRO A 384 34.11 -4.94 0.07
CA PRO A 384 35.53 -4.68 0.30
C PRO A 384 35.80 -3.22 0.67
N ARG A 385 35.21 -2.26 -0.07
CA ARG A 385 35.41 -0.84 0.21
C ARG A 385 34.63 -0.37 1.44
N GLY A 386 33.41 -0.85 1.61
CA GLY A 386 32.53 -0.50 2.73
C GLY A 386 33.06 -0.99 4.07
N SER A 387 33.84 -2.07 4.11
CA SER A 387 34.61 -2.45 5.30
C SER A 387 35.72 -1.44 5.64
N GLU A 388 36.40 -0.87 4.64
CA GLU A 388 37.34 0.23 4.87
C GLU A 388 36.61 1.49 5.34
N THR A 389 35.47 1.82 4.74
CA THR A 389 34.63 2.95 5.17
C THR A 389 34.18 2.78 6.63
N ALA A 390 33.65 1.61 6.99
CA ALA A 390 33.20 1.31 8.35
C ALA A 390 34.35 1.50 9.37
N LYS A 391 35.54 0.98 9.04
CA LYS A 391 36.72 1.11 9.90
C LYS A 391 37.23 2.55 9.99
N ILE A 392 37.37 3.26 8.88
CA ILE A 392 38.02 4.58 8.83
C ILE A 392 37.08 5.67 9.36
N LEU A 393 35.84 5.72 8.86
CA LEU A 393 34.89 6.79 9.20
C LEU A 393 34.27 6.58 10.58
N TYR A 394 33.85 5.34 10.86
CA TYR A 394 33.09 5.05 12.07
C TYR A 394 33.88 4.35 13.17
N ASN A 395 35.14 4.00 12.92
CA ASN A 395 35.97 3.24 13.86
C ASN A 395 35.35 1.88 14.24
N ALA A 396 34.62 1.26 13.29
CA ALA A 396 34.01 -0.05 13.44
C ALA A 396 35.06 -1.15 13.62
N THR A 397 34.75 -2.16 14.44
CA THR A 397 35.63 -3.32 14.62
C THR A 397 35.37 -4.41 13.58
N SER A 398 34.15 -4.44 13.03
CA SER A 398 33.71 -5.40 12.03
C SER A 398 32.57 -4.85 11.17
N GLY A 399 32.27 -5.54 10.07
CA GLY A 399 31.18 -5.21 9.17
C GLY A 399 31.56 -4.31 8.00
N TRP A 400 30.54 -3.82 7.31
CA TRP A 400 30.68 -2.93 6.15
C TRP A 400 29.49 -1.97 6.07
N VAL A 401 29.71 -0.80 5.46
CA VAL A 401 28.70 0.27 5.32
C VAL A 401 28.83 0.93 3.95
N VAL A 402 27.72 1.42 3.41
CA VAL A 402 27.64 2.33 2.26
C VAL A 402 26.65 3.44 2.56
N HIS A 403 26.62 4.48 1.74
CA HIS A 403 25.75 5.65 1.91
C HIS A 403 24.79 5.83 0.72
N ASN A 404 24.12 6.98 0.61
CA ASN A 404 23.02 7.23 -0.32
C ASN A 404 23.37 7.24 -1.83
N ALA A 405 24.65 7.31 -2.19
CA ALA A 405 25.09 7.41 -3.59
C ALA A 405 26.36 6.60 -3.83
N VAL A 406 26.26 5.60 -4.71
CA VAL A 406 27.36 4.66 -5.01
C VAL A 406 27.51 4.45 -6.51
N ASN A 407 28.73 4.15 -6.96
CA ASN A 407 29.09 3.99 -8.37
C ASN A 407 29.66 2.59 -8.67
N THR A 408 30.02 2.34 -9.93
CA THR A 408 30.56 1.04 -10.36
C THR A 408 31.97 0.71 -9.84
N PHE A 409 32.66 1.69 -9.23
CA PHE A 409 34.04 1.60 -8.76
C PHE A 409 34.15 1.48 -7.23
N GLY A 410 33.12 0.94 -6.58
CA GLY A 410 33.08 0.77 -5.13
C GLY A 410 33.25 2.09 -4.40
N HIS A 411 32.44 3.09 -4.76
CA HIS A 411 32.30 4.30 -3.95
C HIS A 411 31.40 3.99 -2.76
N THR A 412 31.92 4.07 -1.54
CA THR A 412 31.18 3.74 -0.31
C THR A 412 31.30 4.83 0.76
N GLY A 413 32.22 5.79 0.58
CA GLY A 413 32.38 6.93 1.48
C GLY A 413 31.15 7.84 1.51
N MET A 414 31.07 8.65 2.57
CA MET A 414 30.01 9.64 2.72
C MET A 414 30.33 10.85 1.83
N ASN A 415 29.43 11.15 0.89
CA ASN A 415 29.67 12.14 -0.16
C ASN A 415 29.50 13.59 0.30
N ARG A 416 30.33 14.48 -0.24
CA ARG A 416 30.15 15.94 -0.19
C ARG A 416 30.03 16.52 -1.60
N PHE A 417 28.80 16.58 -2.11
CA PHE A 417 28.48 17.17 -3.41
C PHE A 417 27.84 18.55 -3.21
N GLY A 418 28.38 19.58 -3.86
CA GLY A 418 27.71 20.87 -4.15
C GLY A 418 27.25 21.77 -2.98
N SER A 419 26.48 21.24 -2.02
CA SER A 419 25.80 21.98 -0.95
C SER A 419 26.62 22.13 0.32
N ASP A 420 26.41 23.23 1.04
CA ASP A 420 27.01 23.48 2.35
C ASP A 420 26.52 22.51 3.46
N ASN A 421 25.33 21.89 3.28
CA ASN A 421 24.75 20.90 4.20
C ASN A 421 24.50 19.55 3.50
N SER A 422 25.55 18.88 3.03
CA SER A 422 25.42 17.56 2.37
C SER A 422 24.82 16.48 3.28
N ALA A 423 24.76 16.69 4.59
CA ALA A 423 24.23 15.75 5.57
C ALA A 423 22.79 15.32 5.29
N GLU A 424 21.95 16.21 4.77
CA GLU A 424 20.52 15.96 4.55
C GLU A 424 20.24 14.73 3.68
N TRP A 425 21.17 14.42 2.77
CA TRP A 425 21.10 13.25 1.89
C TRP A 425 22.29 12.28 2.08
N ALA A 426 23.49 12.77 2.45
CA ALA A 426 24.70 11.95 2.53
C ALA A 426 24.81 11.14 3.82
N ASN A 427 24.27 11.66 4.93
CA ASN A 427 24.34 11.00 6.23
C ASN A 427 23.32 9.86 6.31
N TYR A 428 23.62 8.78 5.60
CA TYR A 428 22.70 7.68 5.41
C TYR A 428 23.39 6.30 5.46
N PRO A 429 23.96 5.90 6.63
CA PRO A 429 24.56 4.58 6.80
C PRO A 429 23.56 3.40 6.74
N GLU A 430 22.25 3.68 6.73
CA GLU A 430 21.17 2.68 6.67
C GLU A 430 21.05 2.00 5.30
N ALA A 431 21.66 2.55 4.25
CA ALA A 431 21.57 2.04 2.89
C ALA A 431 21.82 0.53 2.79
N ALA A 432 22.91 0.06 3.42
CA ALA A 432 23.25 -1.36 3.44
C ALA A 432 22.20 -2.20 4.18
N ALA A 433 21.64 -1.68 5.28
CA ALA A 433 20.64 -2.39 6.08
C ALA A 433 19.32 -2.54 5.35
N TRP A 434 18.89 -1.53 4.58
CA TRP A 434 17.69 -1.66 3.75
C TRP A 434 17.91 -2.64 2.59
N MET A 435 19.09 -2.65 1.96
CA MET A 435 19.40 -3.67 0.94
C MET A 435 19.31 -5.11 1.49
N MET A 436 19.53 -5.31 2.80
CA MET A 436 19.37 -6.63 3.41
C MET A 436 17.92 -7.11 3.47
N PHE A 437 16.93 -6.24 3.26
CA PHE A 437 15.54 -6.68 3.06
C PHE A 437 15.46 -7.55 1.81
N HIS A 438 16.05 -7.10 0.71
CA HIS A 438 16.07 -7.85 -0.55
C HIS A 438 16.88 -9.15 -0.44
N VAL A 439 17.97 -9.14 0.32
CA VAL A 439 18.79 -10.34 0.56
C VAL A 439 18.00 -11.39 1.35
N TYR A 440 17.27 -10.98 2.39
CA TYR A 440 16.40 -11.89 3.13
C TYR A 440 15.18 -12.31 2.31
N ASP A 441 14.57 -11.40 1.55
CA ASP A 441 13.44 -11.68 0.67
C ASP A 441 13.81 -12.72 -0.39
N HIS A 442 15.02 -12.67 -0.95
CA HIS A 442 15.47 -13.71 -1.88
C HIS A 442 15.41 -15.09 -1.22
N LEU A 443 15.94 -15.25 0.00
CA LEU A 443 15.81 -16.51 0.75
C LEU A 443 14.33 -16.86 0.99
N ASP A 444 13.54 -15.92 1.50
CA ASP A 444 12.17 -16.19 1.96
C ASP A 444 11.19 -16.50 0.81
N TYR A 445 11.42 -15.95 -0.40
CA TYR A 445 10.60 -16.20 -1.58
C TYR A 445 11.05 -17.39 -2.42
N THR A 446 12.34 -17.75 -2.39
CA THR A 446 12.90 -18.84 -3.21
C THR A 446 13.23 -20.11 -2.44
N ASN A 447 13.40 -20.00 -1.13
CA ASN A 447 13.94 -21.03 -0.26
C ASN A 447 15.34 -21.55 -0.67
N ASP A 448 16.14 -20.72 -1.36
CA ASP A 448 17.51 -21.08 -1.77
C ASP A 448 18.51 -20.98 -0.60
N ILE A 449 18.55 -22.04 0.20
CA ILE A 449 19.44 -22.18 1.34
C ILE A 449 20.91 -22.25 0.92
N THR A 450 21.21 -22.80 -0.26
CA THR A 450 22.59 -22.90 -0.77
C THR A 450 23.13 -21.50 -1.08
N TRP A 451 22.37 -20.70 -1.82
CA TRP A 451 22.70 -19.30 -2.05
C TRP A 451 22.78 -18.52 -0.74
N TRP A 452 21.84 -18.72 0.18
CA TRP A 452 21.84 -18.02 1.46
C TRP A 452 23.14 -18.25 2.24
N LYS A 453 23.60 -19.49 2.36
CA LYS A 453 24.85 -19.81 3.07
C LYS A 453 26.07 -19.21 2.37
N ALA A 454 26.09 -19.22 1.04
CA ALA A 454 27.23 -18.77 0.25
C ALA A 454 27.32 -17.23 0.12
N HIS A 455 26.19 -16.55 0.05
CA HIS A 455 26.09 -15.14 -0.35
C HIS A 455 25.25 -14.31 0.63
N GLY A 456 24.00 -14.71 0.85
CA GLY A 456 23.03 -13.91 1.59
C GLY A 456 23.41 -13.69 3.06
N TRP A 457 23.81 -14.74 3.76
CA TRP A 457 24.22 -14.66 5.17
C TRP A 457 25.51 -13.85 5.37
N PRO A 458 26.61 -14.07 4.61
CA PRO A 458 27.78 -13.21 4.70
C PRO A 458 27.47 -11.71 4.53
N LEU A 459 26.61 -11.36 3.57
CA LEU A 459 26.16 -9.98 3.35
C LEU A 459 25.42 -9.45 4.59
N LEU A 460 24.37 -10.16 5.02
CA LEU A 460 23.49 -9.76 6.11
C LEU A 460 24.22 -9.67 7.45
N LYS A 461 25.06 -10.67 7.76
CA LYS A 461 25.90 -10.69 8.97
C LYS A 461 26.84 -9.49 9.00
N GLY A 462 27.49 -9.16 7.88
CA GLY A 462 28.42 -8.03 7.81
C GLY A 462 27.75 -6.69 8.16
N VAL A 463 26.55 -6.45 7.65
CA VAL A 463 25.80 -5.21 7.96
C VAL A 463 25.30 -5.21 9.41
N ALA A 464 24.81 -6.34 9.92
CA ALA A 464 24.38 -6.46 11.31
C ALA A 464 25.53 -6.21 12.29
N SER A 465 26.72 -6.75 12.00
CA SER A 465 27.94 -6.50 12.78
C SER A 465 28.29 -5.02 12.86
N PHE A 466 28.15 -4.26 11.77
CA PHE A 466 28.33 -2.80 11.80
C PHE A 466 27.35 -2.16 12.79
N TRP A 467 26.05 -2.44 12.69
CA TRP A 467 25.06 -1.81 13.58
C TRP A 467 25.17 -2.25 15.04
N LEU A 468 25.65 -3.46 15.32
CA LEU A 468 25.98 -3.88 16.67
C LEU A 468 27.05 -3.00 17.31
N ASP A 469 28.01 -2.46 16.56
CA ASP A 469 29.04 -1.56 17.09
C ASP A 469 28.55 -0.10 17.24
N HIS A 470 27.56 0.32 16.43
CA HIS A 470 27.20 1.74 16.28
C HIS A 470 25.92 2.17 16.98
N LEU A 471 25.11 1.23 17.46
CA LEU A 471 24.00 1.54 18.36
C LEU A 471 24.52 1.90 19.76
N VAL A 472 24.20 3.12 20.21
CA VAL A 472 24.58 3.68 21.52
C VAL A 472 23.36 3.97 22.37
N GLU A 473 23.52 4.11 23.69
CA GLU A 473 22.41 4.47 24.59
C GLU A 473 21.95 5.92 24.33
N ASP A 474 20.64 6.14 24.42
CA ASP A 474 20.04 7.47 24.29
C ASP A 474 20.29 8.32 25.55
N GLU A 475 21.31 9.15 25.49
CA GLU A 475 21.64 10.09 26.56
C GLU A 475 20.86 11.41 26.50
N HIS A 476 20.14 11.69 25.40
CA HIS A 476 19.33 12.91 25.29
C HIS A 476 18.05 12.79 26.12
N PHE A 477 17.31 11.70 25.91
CA PHE A 477 16.09 11.39 26.65
C PHE A 477 16.39 10.61 27.94
N GLY A 478 17.53 9.89 28.00
CA GLY A 478 17.90 9.08 29.16
C GLY A 478 16.94 7.91 29.43
N ASP A 479 16.26 7.42 28.39
CA ASP A 479 15.19 6.42 28.49
C ASP A 479 15.69 4.96 28.44
N GLY A 480 17.00 4.77 28.35
CA GLY A 480 17.66 3.46 28.31
C GLY A 480 17.53 2.72 26.98
N THR A 481 17.00 3.36 25.94
CA THR A 481 16.94 2.78 24.59
C THR A 481 18.28 2.91 23.86
N LEU A 482 18.50 2.03 22.86
CA LEU A 482 19.61 2.13 21.93
C LEU A 482 19.17 2.87 20.66
N VAL A 483 20.04 3.75 20.16
CA VAL A 483 19.75 4.64 19.05
C VAL A 483 20.88 4.78 18.03
N ALA A 484 20.50 5.03 16.78
CA ALA A 484 21.41 5.50 15.74
C ALA A 484 21.61 7.02 15.88
N VAL A 485 22.88 7.46 15.90
CA VAL A 485 23.26 8.88 16.03
C VAL A 485 24.64 9.14 15.41
N PRO A 486 24.81 10.21 14.61
CA PRO A 486 23.78 11.06 14.05
C PRO A 486 22.95 10.30 13.00
N CYS A 487 21.71 10.71 12.81
CA CYS A 487 20.86 10.24 11.72
C CYS A 487 20.23 11.41 10.99
N ASN A 488 19.89 11.19 9.71
CA ASN A 488 19.01 12.02 8.93
C ASN A 488 17.85 11.16 8.43
N SER A 489 16.65 11.72 8.33
CA SER A 489 15.57 11.07 7.57
C SER A 489 15.72 11.48 6.12
N PRO A 490 16.04 10.57 5.17
CA PRO A 490 16.27 10.96 3.78
C PRO A 490 15.05 11.67 3.18
N GLU A 491 15.17 12.79 2.49
CA GLU A 491 16.34 13.67 2.36
C GLU A 491 16.04 15.03 3.01
N GLN A 492 15.87 15.00 4.34
CA GLN A 492 15.48 16.15 5.12
C GLN A 492 16.66 16.72 5.93
N PRO A 493 16.69 18.05 6.10
CA PRO A 493 17.88 18.76 6.59
C PRO A 493 18.22 18.52 8.06
N ILE A 494 17.34 17.89 8.83
CA ILE A 494 17.50 17.73 10.27
C ILE A 494 18.42 16.55 10.58
N THR A 495 19.59 16.85 11.16
CA THR A 495 20.53 15.88 11.70
C THR A 495 20.33 15.74 13.21
N THR A 496 19.94 14.55 13.66
CA THR A 496 19.48 14.29 15.03
C THR A 496 19.83 12.86 15.47
N LEU A 497 19.11 12.31 16.45
CA LEU A 497 19.18 10.93 16.92
C LEU A 497 17.87 10.18 16.62
N ALA A 498 17.96 8.85 16.52
CA ALA A 498 16.81 7.95 16.51
C ALA A 498 15.72 8.28 15.47
N CYS A 499 16.13 8.64 14.26
CA CYS A 499 15.22 8.86 13.14
C CYS A 499 14.39 7.58 12.92
N ALA A 500 13.08 7.72 12.74
CA ALA A 500 12.16 6.59 12.65
C ALA A 500 12.58 5.61 11.54
N HIS A 501 13.05 6.14 10.42
CA HIS A 501 13.60 5.37 9.32
C HIS A 501 14.76 4.44 9.75
N SER A 502 15.80 4.99 10.38
CA SER A 502 16.97 4.24 10.83
C SER A 502 16.58 3.11 11.76
N GLN A 503 15.77 3.42 12.75
CA GLN A 503 15.34 2.46 13.75
C GLN A 503 14.52 1.31 13.16
N GLN A 504 13.57 1.62 12.28
CA GLN A 504 12.73 0.61 11.63
C GLN A 504 13.58 -0.31 10.74
N VAL A 505 14.54 0.22 9.98
CA VAL A 505 15.42 -0.57 9.11
C VAL A 505 16.36 -1.46 9.91
N ILE A 506 17.00 -0.94 10.96
CA ILE A 506 17.91 -1.71 11.82
C ILE A 506 17.15 -2.79 12.59
N TRP A 507 15.95 -2.49 13.09
CA TRP A 507 15.10 -3.47 13.77
C TRP A 507 14.74 -4.65 12.85
N GLN A 508 14.38 -4.35 11.59
CA GLN A 508 14.06 -5.39 10.62
C GLN A 508 15.30 -6.19 10.18
N LEU A 509 16.46 -5.55 10.05
CA LEU A 509 17.75 -6.24 9.85
C LEU A 509 18.01 -7.26 10.97
N PHE A 510 17.83 -6.87 12.23
CA PHE A 510 18.04 -7.77 13.37
C PHE A 510 17.04 -8.92 13.41
N ASN A 511 15.78 -8.72 13.02
CA ASN A 511 14.85 -9.84 12.86
C ASN A 511 15.32 -10.83 11.78
N ALA A 512 15.83 -10.34 10.65
CA ALA A 512 16.34 -11.22 9.60
C ALA A 512 17.55 -12.05 10.09
N VAL A 513 18.41 -11.47 10.93
CA VAL A 513 19.51 -12.21 11.58
C VAL A 513 18.99 -13.33 12.47
N GLU A 514 18.06 -13.01 13.39
CA GLU A 514 17.54 -13.98 14.36
C GLU A 514 16.77 -15.14 13.71
N LYS A 515 16.12 -14.89 12.57
CA LYS A 515 15.44 -15.94 11.81
C LYS A 515 16.44 -16.88 11.11
N GLY A 516 17.61 -16.38 10.75
CA GLY A 516 18.63 -17.16 10.06
C GLY A 516 19.52 -17.99 10.98
N PHE A 517 19.88 -17.46 12.16
CA PHE A 517 20.92 -18.04 13.04
C PHE A 517 20.73 -17.65 14.52
N ASP A 518 21.29 -18.45 15.44
CA ASP A 518 21.39 -18.09 16.86
C ASP A 518 22.32 -16.88 17.04
N ALA A 519 21.73 -15.77 17.50
CA ALA A 519 22.40 -14.49 17.62
C ALA A 519 22.03 -13.79 18.94
N SER A 520 22.30 -14.45 20.06
CA SER A 520 22.04 -13.91 21.42
C SER A 520 22.45 -12.44 21.62
N ALA A 521 23.58 -11.99 21.06
CA ALA A 521 24.03 -10.60 21.12
C ALA A 521 23.11 -9.64 20.36
N VAL A 522 22.58 -10.05 19.20
CA VAL A 522 21.59 -9.30 18.43
C VAL A 522 20.29 -9.21 19.20
N THR A 523 19.82 -10.32 19.77
CA THR A 523 18.59 -10.33 20.58
C THR A 523 18.65 -9.38 21.76
N ALA A 524 19.77 -9.36 22.49
CA ALA A 524 19.96 -8.45 23.61
C ALA A 524 19.91 -6.97 23.19
N LYS A 525 20.55 -6.59 22.08
CA LYS A 525 20.51 -5.21 21.58
C LYS A 525 19.14 -4.85 20.99
N LYS A 526 18.51 -5.76 20.24
CA LYS A 526 17.19 -5.54 19.63
C LYS A 526 16.10 -5.25 20.67
N LEU A 527 16.16 -5.89 21.84
CA LEU A 527 15.22 -5.63 22.93
C LEU A 527 15.34 -4.21 23.51
N LYS A 528 16.53 -3.60 23.45
CA LYS A 528 16.77 -2.22 23.89
C LYS A 528 16.64 -1.19 22.77
N LEU A 529 16.60 -1.59 21.51
CA LEU A 529 16.51 -0.71 20.35
C LEU A 529 15.21 0.12 20.38
N ASP A 530 15.32 1.44 20.24
CA ASP A 530 14.15 2.28 19.97
C ASP A 530 13.52 1.81 18.65
N ARG A 531 12.20 1.62 18.63
CA ARG A 531 11.51 1.05 17.46
C ARG A 531 11.30 2.03 16.31
N GLY A 532 11.52 3.33 16.51
CA GLY A 532 11.18 4.38 15.55
C GLY A 532 9.67 4.50 15.34
N ILE A 533 8.87 4.19 16.37
CA ILE A 533 7.42 4.22 16.33
C ILE A 533 6.92 5.03 17.52
N LYS A 534 6.55 6.28 17.26
CA LYS A 534 5.93 7.19 18.22
C LYS A 534 4.78 7.93 17.55
N ILE A 535 3.69 8.14 18.29
CA ILE A 535 2.54 8.92 17.82
C ILE A 535 2.70 10.34 18.36
N GLY A 536 2.73 11.31 17.45
CA GLY A 536 2.93 12.71 17.80
C GLY A 536 1.65 13.44 18.19
N SER A 537 1.81 14.73 18.49
CA SER A 537 0.81 15.64 19.05
C SER A 537 -0.45 15.80 18.20
N TRP A 538 -0.37 15.60 16.89
CA TRP A 538 -1.52 15.67 15.97
C TRP A 538 -1.91 14.29 15.41
N GLY A 539 -1.43 13.23 16.04
CA GLY A 539 -1.81 11.84 15.75
C GLY A 539 -0.99 11.18 14.63
N GLN A 540 0.02 11.86 14.09
CA GLN A 540 0.92 11.34 13.07
C GLN A 540 1.90 10.32 13.61
N LEU A 541 2.43 9.44 12.74
CA LEU A 541 3.64 8.70 13.05
C LEU A 541 4.82 9.68 12.93
N GLN A 542 5.54 9.89 14.03
CA GLN A 542 6.68 10.81 14.05
C GLN A 542 7.82 10.29 13.18
N GLU A 543 8.40 11.19 12.41
CA GLU A 543 9.56 10.91 11.58
C GLU A 543 10.89 10.96 12.33
N TRP A 544 10.93 11.76 13.39
CA TRP A 544 12.06 11.87 14.30
C TRP A 544 11.60 11.59 15.72
N LYS A 545 12.49 11.06 16.57
CA LYS A 545 12.18 10.83 17.99
C LYS A 545 11.86 12.13 18.74
N VAL A 546 12.50 13.22 18.33
CA VAL A 546 12.12 14.59 18.74
C VAL A 546 11.05 15.08 17.78
N GLU A 547 9.98 15.69 18.30
CA GLU A 547 8.85 16.11 17.46
C GLU A 547 9.17 17.33 16.59
N PHE A 548 9.63 17.08 15.36
CA PHE A 548 9.88 18.09 14.33
C PHE A 548 8.86 18.07 13.18
N ASP A 549 7.99 17.05 13.15
CA ASP A 549 7.00 16.86 12.11
C ASP A 549 6.08 18.06 11.93
N SER A 550 5.86 18.46 10.68
CA SER A 550 4.91 19.51 10.32
C SER A 550 3.75 18.91 9.49
N PRO A 551 2.48 19.25 9.79
CA PRO A 551 1.32 18.78 9.04
C PRO A 551 1.23 19.37 7.61
N THR A 552 2.13 20.30 7.26
CA THR A 552 2.22 20.90 5.91
C THR A 552 3.47 20.45 5.16
N ASN A 553 4.21 19.47 5.68
CA ASN A 553 5.40 18.95 5.02
C ASN A 553 5.03 18.03 3.85
N LEU A 554 5.19 18.54 2.63
CA LEU A 554 4.91 17.81 1.39
C LEU A 554 6.15 17.10 0.80
N HIS A 555 7.23 16.95 1.57
CA HIS A 555 8.49 16.41 1.05
C HIS A 555 8.29 15.03 0.40
N ARG A 556 9.02 14.80 -0.69
CA ARG A 556 8.81 13.67 -1.60
C ARG A 556 9.03 12.28 -0.98
N HIS A 557 9.94 12.14 -0.01
CA HIS A 557 10.21 10.87 0.67
C HIS A 557 9.15 10.51 1.73
N LEU A 558 8.99 9.21 1.97
CA LEU A 558 8.18 8.62 3.03
C LEU A 558 9.05 7.80 4.02
N SER A 559 10.26 8.28 4.32
CA SER A 559 11.29 7.49 5.00
C SER A 559 10.85 6.90 6.34
N HIS A 560 10.07 7.62 7.14
CA HIS A 560 9.49 7.13 8.40
C HIS A 560 8.36 6.11 8.24
N LEU A 561 7.85 5.93 7.02
CA LEU A 561 6.87 4.89 6.66
C LEU A 561 7.55 3.68 5.99
N ILE A 562 8.87 3.55 6.08
CA ILE A 562 9.59 2.40 5.51
C ILE A 562 9.08 1.07 6.06
N GLY A 563 8.71 1.02 7.35
CA GLY A 563 8.11 -0.14 7.98
C GLY A 563 6.66 -0.42 7.58
N LEU A 564 6.00 0.50 6.88
CA LEU A 564 4.69 0.29 6.26
C LEU A 564 4.91 -0.39 4.91
N TYR A 565 5.77 0.16 4.05
CA TYR A 565 6.16 -0.46 2.80
C TYR A 565 7.54 0.03 2.32
N PRO A 566 8.41 -0.85 1.79
CA PRO A 566 8.27 -2.30 1.66
C PRO A 566 8.53 -3.10 2.95
N GLY A 567 8.94 -2.45 4.05
CA GLY A 567 9.18 -3.10 5.33
C GLY A 567 7.90 -3.55 6.03
N TYR A 568 8.04 -4.15 7.20
CA TYR A 568 6.91 -4.65 7.99
C TYR A 568 6.89 -4.20 9.45
N ALA A 569 7.84 -3.36 9.88
CA ALA A 569 7.93 -2.89 11.26
C ALA A 569 6.64 -2.18 11.73
N ILE A 570 5.91 -1.52 10.82
CA ILE A 570 4.63 -0.85 11.06
C ILE A 570 3.47 -1.79 10.67
N THR A 571 3.53 -2.38 9.48
CA THR A 571 2.44 -3.22 8.93
C THR A 571 2.07 -4.39 9.82
N ASN A 572 3.07 -5.08 10.38
CA ASN A 572 2.91 -6.17 11.33
C ASN A 572 3.35 -5.77 12.73
N PHE A 573 3.06 -4.52 13.12
CA PHE A 573 3.37 -4.04 14.45
C PHE A 573 2.73 -4.92 15.53
N LYS A 574 3.57 -5.34 16.47
CA LYS A 574 3.21 -6.10 17.67
C LYS A 574 3.96 -5.46 18.84
N SER A 575 3.24 -5.17 19.92
CA SER A 575 3.85 -4.77 21.19
C SER A 575 4.62 -5.98 21.76
N LEU A 576 5.87 -5.76 22.16
CA LEU A 576 6.74 -6.81 22.69
C LEU A 576 6.90 -6.62 24.21
N ALA A 577 6.72 -7.70 24.96
CA ALA A 577 6.97 -7.70 26.39
C ALA A 577 8.45 -7.43 26.68
N GLY A 578 8.74 -6.45 27.55
CA GLY A 578 10.11 -6.09 27.95
C GLY A 578 10.79 -5.00 27.12
N GLN A 579 10.10 -4.37 26.16
CA GLN A 579 10.58 -3.17 25.45
C GLN A 579 10.19 -1.86 26.15
N SER A 580 10.79 -0.74 25.72
CA SER A 580 10.57 0.62 26.25
C SER A 580 9.09 0.97 26.42
N GLN A 581 8.76 1.70 27.49
CA GLN A 581 7.37 2.00 27.89
C GLN A 581 6.51 2.65 26.79
N ASP A 582 7.10 3.43 25.87
CA ASP A 582 6.38 4.21 24.86
C ASP A 582 5.64 3.35 23.81
N THR A 583 6.16 2.17 23.44
CA THR A 583 5.51 1.30 22.43
C THR A 583 4.70 0.17 23.04
N ALA A 584 4.94 -0.15 24.33
CA ALA A 584 4.29 -1.25 25.02
C ALA A 584 2.75 -1.09 25.08
N SER A 585 2.27 0.15 25.11
CA SER A 585 0.85 0.51 25.19
C SER A 585 0.15 0.66 23.84
N LEU A 586 0.90 0.69 22.73
CA LEU A 586 0.34 0.92 21.41
C LEU A 586 -0.25 -0.37 20.82
N THR A 587 -1.39 -0.22 20.15
CA THR A 587 -1.97 -1.27 19.31
C THR A 587 -1.56 -1.09 17.86
N ARG A 588 -1.61 -2.18 17.07
CA ARG A 588 -1.37 -2.13 15.62
C ARG A 588 -2.25 -1.11 14.92
N ASP A 589 -3.54 -1.04 15.27
CA ASP A 589 -4.49 -0.13 14.63
C ASP A 589 -4.15 1.34 14.91
N GLN A 590 -3.66 1.69 16.10
CA GLN A 590 -3.17 3.03 16.41
C GLN A 590 -1.95 3.40 15.55
N VAL A 591 -0.99 2.48 15.41
CA VAL A 591 0.22 2.69 14.60
C VAL A 591 -0.11 2.84 13.11
N LEU A 592 -1.02 2.02 12.58
CA LEU A 592 -1.50 2.14 11.20
C LEU A 592 -2.26 3.45 10.97
N ARG A 593 -3.10 3.86 11.91
CA ARG A 593 -3.81 5.14 11.83
C ARG A 593 -2.86 6.33 11.85
N ALA A 594 -1.82 6.27 12.68
CA ALA A 594 -0.78 7.30 12.71
C ALA A 594 -0.01 7.38 11.39
N SER A 595 0.27 6.21 10.79
CA SER A 595 0.91 6.12 9.47
C SER A 595 0.02 6.68 8.35
N GLU A 596 -1.29 6.42 8.39
CA GLU A 596 -2.26 7.01 7.47
C GLU A 596 -2.29 8.54 7.60
N ILE A 597 -2.30 9.07 8.82
CA ILE A 597 -2.26 10.52 9.09
C ILE A 597 -0.99 11.15 8.50
N SER A 598 0.18 10.53 8.69
CA SER A 598 1.44 11.00 8.09
C SER A 598 1.38 10.94 6.55
N LEU A 599 0.84 9.86 5.98
CA LEU A 599 0.71 9.72 4.53
C LEU A 599 -0.24 10.77 3.91
N ILE A 600 -1.32 11.12 4.61
CA ILE A 600 -2.23 12.21 4.20
C ILE A 600 -1.50 13.56 4.22
N SER A 601 -0.76 13.84 5.31
CA SER A 601 0.02 15.08 5.47
C SER A 601 1.03 15.28 4.34
N ARG A 602 1.66 14.18 3.87
CA ARG A 602 2.63 14.17 2.76
C ARG A 602 2.05 14.48 1.38
N GLY A 603 0.73 14.55 1.26
CA GLY A 603 0.03 14.85 0.00
C GLY A 603 0.20 13.77 -1.08
N ASN A 604 -0.14 14.14 -2.32
CA ASN A 604 -0.19 13.22 -3.48
C ASN A 604 1.12 13.15 -4.28
N GLY A 605 2.22 13.70 -3.74
CA GLY A 605 3.54 13.69 -4.39
C GLY A 605 3.72 14.75 -5.47
N THR A 606 3.20 15.96 -5.25
CA THR A 606 3.47 17.16 -6.07
C THR A 606 4.07 18.28 -5.22
N GLY A 607 4.96 17.92 -4.29
CA GLY A 607 5.63 18.90 -3.44
C GLY A 607 6.53 19.84 -4.26
N PRO A 608 6.98 20.96 -3.68
CA PRO A 608 7.92 21.85 -4.36
C PRO A 608 9.32 21.24 -4.56
N ASP A 609 9.66 20.20 -3.81
CA ASP A 609 10.95 19.51 -3.84
C ASP A 609 10.95 18.23 -4.69
N GLY A 610 9.79 17.84 -5.23
CA GLY A 610 9.61 16.65 -6.04
C GLY A 610 8.26 16.61 -6.75
N ASP A 611 8.28 16.14 -7.99
CA ASP A 611 7.06 15.78 -8.73
C ASP A 611 7.33 14.54 -9.57
N ALA A 612 7.94 13.53 -8.94
CA ALA A 612 8.48 12.36 -9.59
C ALA A 612 7.48 11.20 -9.68
N GLY A 613 7.75 10.24 -10.56
CA GLY A 613 6.99 9.01 -10.62
C GLY A 613 7.17 8.14 -9.37
N TRP A 614 8.40 7.94 -8.91
CA TRP A 614 8.71 7.00 -7.82
C TRP A 614 8.01 7.36 -6.51
N GLU A 615 7.92 8.65 -6.18
CA GLU A 615 7.31 9.10 -4.93
C GLU A 615 5.80 8.85 -4.92
N LYS A 616 5.16 8.87 -6.09
CA LYS A 616 3.74 8.58 -6.26
C LYS A 616 3.48 7.09 -6.26
N VAL A 617 4.35 6.31 -6.89
CA VAL A 617 4.27 4.84 -6.86
C VAL A 617 4.49 4.31 -5.44
N TRP A 618 5.42 4.89 -4.66
CA TRP A 618 5.61 4.53 -3.25
C TRP A 618 4.37 4.88 -2.41
N ARG A 619 3.78 6.08 -2.59
CA ARG A 619 2.49 6.44 -1.97
C ARG A 619 1.38 5.46 -2.34
N ALA A 620 1.29 5.04 -3.61
CA ALA A 620 0.31 4.05 -4.05
C ALA A 620 0.53 2.72 -3.32
N ALA A 621 1.77 2.23 -3.22
CA ALA A 621 2.09 1.02 -2.48
C ALA A 621 1.72 1.12 -0.98
N CYS A 622 1.94 2.27 -0.34
CA CYS A 622 1.51 2.53 1.04
C CYS A 622 -0.03 2.54 1.17
N TRP A 623 -0.75 3.17 0.24
CA TRP A 623 -2.22 3.14 0.23
C TRP A 623 -2.78 1.74 -0.01
N ALA A 624 -2.12 0.94 -0.85
CA ALA A 624 -2.43 -0.47 -1.02
C ALA A 624 -2.22 -1.22 0.30
N GLN A 625 -1.08 -0.99 0.98
CA GLN A 625 -0.77 -1.61 2.27
C GLN A 625 -1.80 -1.29 3.36
N LEU A 626 -2.31 -0.06 3.38
CA LEU A 626 -3.40 0.39 4.25
C LEU A 626 -4.78 -0.10 3.81
N GLN A 627 -4.85 -0.93 2.76
CA GLN A 627 -6.08 -1.54 2.24
C GLN A 627 -7.10 -0.48 1.75
N ASN A 628 -6.62 0.67 1.29
CA ASN A 628 -7.45 1.76 0.79
C ASN A 628 -7.50 1.76 -0.75
N ALA A 629 -8.38 0.94 -1.33
CA ALA A 629 -8.52 0.77 -2.77
C ALA A 629 -8.73 2.10 -3.53
N THR A 630 -9.52 3.02 -2.97
CA THR A 630 -9.81 4.32 -3.61
C THR A 630 -8.57 5.21 -3.67
N ARG A 631 -7.84 5.36 -2.56
CA ARG A 631 -6.60 6.16 -2.53
C ARG A 631 -5.48 5.50 -3.32
N PHE A 632 -5.37 4.17 -3.25
CA PHE A 632 -4.44 3.40 -4.07
C PHE A 632 -4.67 3.67 -5.56
N TYR A 633 -5.90 3.46 -6.05
CA TYR A 633 -6.20 3.61 -7.45
C TYR A 633 -6.05 5.06 -7.93
N HIS A 634 -6.48 6.03 -7.12
CA HIS A 634 -6.23 7.44 -7.39
C HIS A 634 -4.73 7.71 -7.56
N GLN A 635 -3.91 7.32 -6.59
CA GLN A 635 -2.48 7.60 -6.62
C GLN A 635 -1.76 6.86 -7.76
N LEU A 636 -2.16 5.61 -8.07
CA LEU A 636 -1.61 4.81 -9.15
C LEU A 636 -1.93 5.41 -10.53
N THR A 637 -3.21 5.74 -10.77
CA THR A 637 -3.67 6.34 -12.03
C THR A 637 -3.14 7.76 -12.19
N TYR A 638 -2.99 8.51 -11.09
CA TYR A 638 -2.36 9.82 -11.06
C TYR A 638 -0.89 9.78 -11.43
N ALA A 639 -0.15 8.78 -10.92
CA ALA A 639 1.23 8.55 -11.34
C ALA A 639 1.31 8.32 -12.86
N ILE A 640 0.46 7.44 -13.42
CA ILE A 640 0.40 7.19 -14.87
C ILE A 640 0.12 8.48 -15.62
N GLU A 641 -0.98 9.18 -15.31
CA GLU A 641 -1.42 10.38 -16.02
C GLU A 641 -0.38 11.50 -15.99
N ARG A 642 0.33 11.66 -14.87
CA ARG A 642 1.24 12.78 -14.66
C ARG A 642 2.68 12.47 -15.04
N ASN A 643 3.17 11.27 -14.72
CA ASN A 643 4.60 10.98 -14.65
C ASN A 643 5.12 9.96 -15.66
N PHE A 644 4.30 9.46 -16.58
CA PHE A 644 4.77 8.54 -17.62
C PHE A 644 4.65 9.15 -19.01
N ALA A 645 5.72 9.09 -19.80
CA ALA A 645 5.74 9.56 -21.18
C ALA A 645 4.90 8.68 -22.13
N GLU A 646 4.78 9.07 -23.40
CA GLU A 646 4.03 8.32 -24.43
C GLU A 646 4.60 6.92 -24.72
N ASN A 647 5.91 6.74 -24.47
CA ASN A 647 6.59 5.44 -24.50
C ASN A 647 6.54 4.71 -23.15
N LEU A 648 5.76 5.22 -22.19
CA LEU A 648 5.58 4.69 -20.85
C LEU A 648 6.83 4.75 -19.95
N TRP A 649 7.78 5.64 -20.21
CA TRP A 649 8.92 5.87 -19.32
C TRP A 649 8.56 6.83 -18.20
N SER A 650 8.95 6.52 -16.95
CA SER A 650 8.72 7.42 -15.82
C SER A 650 9.62 8.65 -15.84
N LEU A 651 9.04 9.78 -15.50
CA LEU A 651 9.68 11.10 -15.52
C LEU A 651 9.73 11.67 -14.09
N TYR A 652 10.89 12.23 -13.71
CA TYR A 652 11.10 12.86 -12.40
C TYR A 652 10.39 14.23 -12.28
N ASN A 653 10.17 14.92 -13.40
CA ASN A 653 9.34 16.13 -13.49
C ASN A 653 8.87 16.27 -14.94
N SER A 654 7.63 15.86 -15.21
CA SER A 654 7.08 15.82 -16.58
C SER A 654 6.85 17.18 -17.22
N PHE A 655 6.81 18.25 -16.41
CA PHE A 655 6.52 19.61 -16.88
C PHE A 655 7.76 20.47 -17.02
N ALA A 656 8.95 19.92 -16.73
CA ALA A 656 10.22 20.57 -17.06
C ALA A 656 10.41 20.66 -18.58
N GLU A 657 11.26 21.59 -19.04
CA GLU A 657 11.59 21.73 -20.47
C GLU A 657 12.30 20.48 -21.03
N ASP A 658 13.12 19.83 -20.21
CA ASP A 658 13.78 18.55 -20.53
C ASP A 658 13.51 17.53 -19.40
N PRO A 659 12.36 16.84 -19.42
CA PRO A 659 12.00 15.87 -18.40
C PRO A 659 13.01 14.72 -18.32
N ILE A 660 13.46 14.44 -17.10
CA ILE A 660 14.45 13.39 -16.83
C ILE A 660 13.76 12.04 -16.68
N PHE A 661 14.21 11.06 -17.46
CA PHE A 661 13.85 9.65 -17.28
C PHE A 661 14.52 9.08 -16.03
N GLN A 662 13.72 8.47 -15.17
CA GLN A 662 14.13 7.69 -14.02
C GLN A 662 13.36 6.38 -14.02
N ILE A 663 14.04 5.24 -13.94
CA ILE A 663 13.42 3.93 -14.11
C ILE A 663 12.67 3.43 -12.86
N ASP A 664 13.00 3.97 -11.70
CA ASP A 664 12.48 3.57 -10.40
C ASP A 664 10.97 3.40 -10.38
N ALA A 665 10.19 4.36 -10.89
CA ALA A 665 8.72 4.22 -10.90
C ALA A 665 8.22 3.13 -11.86
N ASN A 666 8.87 2.91 -13.02
CA ASN A 666 8.56 1.79 -13.91
C ASN A 666 8.72 0.45 -13.20
N LEU A 667 9.72 0.33 -12.32
CA LEU A 667 10.05 -0.90 -11.60
C LEU A 667 9.33 -1.02 -10.25
N GLY A 668 8.98 0.08 -9.60
CA GLY A 668 8.13 0.07 -8.40
C GLY A 668 6.66 -0.22 -8.72
N TYR A 669 6.21 0.13 -9.93
CA TYR A 669 4.79 0.02 -10.33
C TYR A 669 4.24 -1.41 -10.22
N PRO A 670 4.90 -2.45 -10.75
CA PRO A 670 4.44 -3.83 -10.57
C PRO A 670 4.28 -4.23 -9.09
N ALA A 671 5.19 -3.77 -8.23
CA ALA A 671 5.14 -4.07 -6.80
C ALA A 671 3.93 -3.41 -6.12
N ALA A 672 3.62 -2.16 -6.46
CA ALA A 672 2.44 -1.45 -5.96
C ALA A 672 1.13 -2.13 -6.41
N VAL A 673 1.06 -2.58 -7.67
CA VAL A 673 -0.08 -3.35 -8.20
C VAL A 673 -0.23 -4.68 -7.47
N LEU A 674 0.85 -5.44 -7.29
CA LEU A 674 0.80 -6.69 -6.54
C LEU A 674 0.38 -6.46 -5.09
N ASN A 675 0.88 -5.41 -4.43
CA ASN A 675 0.51 -5.11 -3.05
C ASN A 675 -0.99 -4.78 -2.87
N ALA A 676 -1.68 -4.34 -3.93
CA ALA A 676 -3.13 -4.14 -3.93
C ALA A 676 -3.92 -5.42 -4.20
N LEU A 677 -3.30 -6.42 -4.83
CA LEU A 677 -3.91 -7.69 -5.20
C LEU A 677 -3.62 -8.80 -4.18
N VAL A 678 -2.44 -8.81 -3.57
CA VAL A 678 -1.97 -9.81 -2.60
C VAL A 678 -0.99 -9.17 -1.63
N GLN A 679 -1.23 -9.32 -0.33
CA GLN A 679 -0.30 -8.93 0.73
C GLN A 679 0.17 -10.15 1.52
N ALA A 680 1.49 -10.27 1.68
CA ALA A 680 2.13 -11.23 2.58
C ALA A 680 3.32 -10.55 3.27
N PRO A 681 3.08 -9.54 4.14
CA PRO A 681 4.15 -8.86 4.86
C PRO A 681 4.88 -9.85 5.79
N ASP A 682 6.21 -9.74 5.86
CA ASP A 682 7.05 -10.59 6.72
C ASP A 682 6.75 -10.36 8.21
N THR A 683 7.18 -11.30 9.06
CA THR A 683 6.97 -11.27 10.50
C THR A 683 8.30 -11.24 11.25
N ALA A 684 8.25 -10.74 12.49
CA ALA A 684 9.44 -10.59 13.33
C ALA A 684 10.04 -11.95 13.74
N SER A 685 9.20 -12.96 13.94
CA SER A 685 9.61 -14.34 14.22
C SER A 685 8.99 -15.31 13.22
N LEU A 686 9.68 -16.41 12.96
CA LEU A 686 9.15 -17.54 12.18
C LEU A 686 8.01 -18.26 12.89
N SER A 687 7.84 -18.09 14.21
CA SER A 687 6.69 -18.63 14.93
C SER A 687 5.42 -17.80 14.80
N ASP A 688 5.53 -16.55 14.33
CA ASP A 688 4.36 -15.72 14.04
C ASP A 688 3.73 -16.18 12.70
N ALA A 689 2.40 -16.35 12.69
CA ALA A 689 1.67 -16.72 11.49
C ALA A 689 1.85 -15.69 10.37
N LEU A 690 2.10 -16.17 9.14
CA LEU A 690 2.15 -15.33 7.96
C LEU A 690 0.72 -15.03 7.50
N ALA A 691 0.28 -13.78 7.66
CA ALA A 691 -1.02 -13.36 7.16
C ALA A 691 -0.96 -13.12 5.64
N ILE A 692 -1.75 -13.88 4.88
CA ILE A 692 -1.95 -13.67 3.44
C ILE A 692 -3.31 -13.00 3.25
N THR A 693 -3.29 -11.76 2.76
CA THR A 693 -4.51 -11.00 2.45
C THR A 693 -4.70 -10.93 0.95
N LEU A 694 -5.85 -11.43 0.47
CA LEU A 694 -6.20 -11.43 -0.94
C LEU A 694 -7.06 -10.20 -1.28
N LEU A 695 -6.75 -9.58 -2.42
CA LEU A 695 -7.45 -8.41 -2.95
C LEU A 695 -7.58 -7.23 -1.96
N PRO A 696 -6.55 -6.93 -1.12
CA PRO A 696 -6.65 -5.98 -0.02
C PRO A 696 -7.05 -4.56 -0.44
N ALA A 697 -6.67 -4.13 -1.65
CA ALA A 697 -6.96 -2.80 -2.16
C ALA A 697 -7.43 -2.83 -3.62
N LEU A 698 -8.23 -3.85 -3.99
CA LEU A 698 -8.72 -4.04 -5.36
C LEU A 698 -9.57 -2.85 -5.85
N PRO A 699 -9.15 -2.13 -6.91
CA PRO A 699 -9.95 -1.09 -7.54
C PRO A 699 -11.21 -1.66 -8.20
N SER A 700 -12.30 -0.88 -8.21
CA SER A 700 -13.53 -1.26 -8.93
C SER A 700 -13.31 -1.44 -10.44
N ALA A 701 -12.31 -0.76 -11.01
CA ALA A 701 -11.91 -0.90 -12.41
C ALA A 701 -11.41 -2.32 -12.75
N TRP A 702 -10.93 -3.08 -11.76
CA TRP A 702 -10.41 -4.45 -11.91
C TRP A 702 -11.43 -5.47 -11.39
N SER A 703 -12.69 -5.31 -11.79
CA SER A 703 -13.81 -6.11 -11.25
C SER A 703 -13.65 -7.63 -11.40
N SER A 704 -12.93 -8.11 -12.41
CA SER A 704 -12.61 -9.52 -12.62
C SER A 704 -11.20 -9.67 -13.17
N GLY A 705 -10.53 -10.77 -12.83
CA GLY A 705 -9.16 -11.01 -13.25
C GLY A 705 -8.56 -12.26 -12.61
N SER A 706 -7.26 -12.45 -12.87
CA SER A 706 -6.49 -13.56 -12.32
C SER A 706 -5.01 -13.23 -12.22
N ILE A 707 -4.35 -13.81 -11.23
CA ILE A 707 -2.90 -13.92 -11.12
C ILE A 707 -2.57 -15.40 -11.23
N SER A 708 -1.53 -15.74 -11.99
CA SER A 708 -0.94 -17.08 -11.94
C SER A 708 0.57 -16.99 -11.73
N GLY A 709 1.11 -17.86 -10.87
CA GLY A 709 2.53 -17.98 -10.61
C GLY A 709 3.14 -16.83 -9.79
N ALA A 710 2.37 -16.12 -8.97
CA ALA A 710 2.94 -15.14 -8.04
C ALA A 710 3.71 -15.84 -6.93
N ARG A 711 4.93 -15.41 -6.63
CA ARG A 711 5.61 -15.88 -5.43
C ARG A 711 5.20 -15.04 -4.23
N ILE A 712 5.07 -15.70 -3.09
CA ILE A 712 4.93 -15.09 -1.77
C ILE A 712 5.93 -15.75 -0.82
N ARG A 713 6.11 -15.15 0.36
CA ARG A 713 7.04 -15.59 1.41
C ARG A 713 6.79 -17.04 1.85
N GLY A 714 7.83 -17.71 2.32
CA GLY A 714 7.81 -19.14 2.66
C GLY A 714 7.97 -20.08 1.46
N GLY A 715 8.57 -19.60 0.35
CA GLY A 715 8.77 -20.40 -0.86
C GLY A 715 7.45 -20.84 -1.50
N MET A 716 6.40 -20.02 -1.40
CA MET A 716 5.06 -20.35 -1.87
C MET A 716 4.75 -19.65 -3.20
N MET A 717 3.96 -20.32 -4.02
CA MET A 717 3.42 -19.84 -5.28
C MET A 717 1.90 -19.76 -5.18
N LEU A 718 1.32 -18.63 -5.59
CA LEU A 718 -0.09 -18.32 -5.55
C LEU A 718 -0.66 -18.17 -6.96
N ASP A 719 -1.72 -18.93 -7.22
CA ASP A 719 -2.69 -18.65 -8.27
C ASP A 719 -3.97 -18.08 -7.63
N LEU A 720 -4.50 -16.99 -8.18
CA LEU A 720 -5.69 -16.30 -7.67
C LEU A 720 -6.61 -15.93 -8.82
N THR A 721 -7.90 -16.21 -8.70
CA THR A 721 -8.95 -15.75 -9.64
C THR A 721 -10.01 -15.00 -8.87
N TRP A 722 -10.48 -13.88 -9.42
CA TRP A 722 -11.54 -13.08 -8.83
C TRP A 722 -12.59 -12.63 -9.86
N SER A 723 -13.81 -12.43 -9.39
CA SER A 723 -14.93 -11.92 -10.17
C SER A 723 -15.86 -11.08 -9.31
N ASN A 724 -16.46 -10.05 -9.92
CA ASN A 724 -17.32 -9.08 -9.23
C ASN A 724 -16.69 -8.50 -7.96
N GLY A 725 -15.38 -8.24 -8.00
CA GLY A 725 -14.60 -7.67 -6.90
C GLY A 725 -14.32 -8.63 -5.74
N LYS A 726 -14.56 -9.95 -5.90
CA LYS A 726 -14.38 -10.97 -4.85
C LYS A 726 -13.51 -12.12 -5.35
N ALA A 727 -12.66 -12.65 -4.47
CA ALA A 727 -11.90 -13.86 -4.76
C ALA A 727 -12.86 -15.04 -5.01
N VAL A 728 -12.62 -15.78 -6.08
CA VAL A 728 -13.40 -16.96 -6.49
C VAL A 728 -12.60 -18.25 -6.26
N ARG A 729 -11.29 -18.21 -6.50
CA ARG A 729 -10.38 -19.33 -6.27
C ARG A 729 -9.01 -18.81 -5.87
N ALA A 730 -8.38 -19.43 -4.89
CA ALA A 730 -6.96 -19.25 -4.59
C ALA A 730 -6.32 -20.63 -4.43
N SER A 731 -5.12 -20.83 -4.97
CA SER A 731 -4.35 -22.07 -4.86
C SER A 731 -2.93 -21.72 -4.43
N LEU A 732 -2.42 -22.43 -3.43
CA LEU A 732 -1.03 -22.31 -3.00
C LEU A 732 -0.28 -23.59 -3.34
N LYS A 733 0.89 -23.42 -3.94
CA LYS A 733 1.87 -24.48 -4.11
C LYS A 733 3.12 -24.09 -3.35
N VAL A 734 3.67 -25.01 -2.57
CA VAL A 734 4.92 -24.78 -1.84
C VAL A 734 6.07 -25.43 -2.61
N ASP A 735 7.17 -24.71 -2.76
CA ASP A 735 8.41 -25.30 -3.27
C ASP A 735 8.93 -26.37 -2.28
N PRO A 736 9.52 -27.49 -2.75
CA PRO A 736 10.04 -28.52 -1.86
C PRO A 736 11.05 -27.94 -0.87
N VAL A 737 10.86 -28.19 0.43
CA VAL A 737 11.81 -27.75 1.46
C VAL A 737 13.10 -28.57 1.34
N VAL A 738 14.18 -27.94 0.88
CA VAL A 738 15.51 -28.55 0.87
C VAL A 738 16.10 -28.43 2.28
N TRP A 739 15.82 -29.42 3.14
CA TRP A 739 16.42 -29.49 4.47
C TRP A 739 17.93 -29.67 4.37
N GLY A 740 18.69 -28.77 5.02
CA GLY A 740 20.08 -29.04 5.37
C GLY A 740 20.16 -30.20 6.35
N LEU A 741 21.24 -30.99 6.28
CA LEU A 741 21.49 -32.15 7.13
C LEU A 741 21.29 -31.86 8.65
N PRO A 742 20.99 -32.88 9.47
CA PRO A 742 20.79 -32.70 10.91
C PRO A 742 22.04 -32.11 11.57
N GLY A 743 21.91 -30.90 12.13
CA GLY A 743 22.97 -30.19 12.85
C GLY A 743 23.29 -28.76 12.37
N GLU A 744 22.70 -28.31 11.26
CA GLU A 744 22.87 -26.94 10.74
C GLU A 744 21.54 -26.18 10.76
N SER A 745 21.28 -25.45 11.84
CA SER A 745 20.03 -24.69 12.03
C SER A 745 19.96 -23.45 11.13
N VAL A 746 19.53 -23.62 9.87
CA VAL A 746 18.91 -22.53 9.10
C VAL A 746 17.41 -22.78 9.15
N LEU A 747 16.66 -21.86 9.76
CA LEU A 747 15.21 -21.96 9.85
C LEU A 747 14.59 -21.25 8.63
N ALA A 748 14.02 -22.02 7.70
CA ALA A 748 13.12 -21.50 6.69
C ALA A 748 11.69 -21.46 7.24
N ARG A 749 10.86 -20.51 6.79
CA ARG A 749 9.45 -20.42 7.17
C ARG A 749 8.71 -21.66 6.68
N HIS A 750 7.93 -22.31 7.55
CA HIS A 750 7.14 -23.48 7.17
C HIS A 750 5.77 -23.04 6.60
N PRO A 751 5.30 -23.62 5.49
CA PRO A 751 4.04 -23.23 4.83
C PRO A 751 2.79 -23.42 5.71
N GLU A 752 2.79 -24.38 6.64
CA GLU A 752 1.67 -24.64 7.56
C GLU A 752 1.33 -23.47 8.51
N GLN A 753 2.19 -22.45 8.57
CA GLN A 753 1.99 -21.25 9.40
C GLN A 753 1.30 -20.10 8.65
N ALA A 754 0.87 -20.32 7.41
CA ALA A 754 0.14 -19.35 6.61
C ALA A 754 -1.35 -19.30 6.97
N VAL A 755 -1.89 -18.11 7.18
CA VAL A 755 -3.32 -17.90 7.50
C VAL A 755 -3.94 -16.96 6.48
N PHE A 756 -5.00 -17.42 5.81
CA PHE A 756 -5.79 -16.58 4.91
C PHE A 756 -6.71 -15.64 5.69
N GLN A 757 -6.71 -14.37 5.31
CA GLN A 757 -7.69 -13.41 5.79
C GLN A 757 -8.59 -12.98 4.64
N ASN A 758 -9.88 -13.33 4.74
CA ASN A 758 -10.90 -12.91 3.79
C ASN A 758 -11.60 -11.66 4.34
N HIS A 759 -11.17 -10.47 3.90
CA HIS A 759 -11.82 -9.21 4.26
C HIS A 759 -12.75 -8.77 3.13
N THR A 760 -14.05 -9.02 3.29
CA THR A 760 -15.06 -8.22 2.58
C THR A 760 -14.88 -6.76 3.00
N MET A 761 -14.68 -5.87 2.02
CA MET A 761 -14.53 -4.41 2.23
C MET A 761 -15.46 -3.88 3.32
N TYR A 762 -14.89 -3.47 4.46
CA TYR A 762 -15.53 -2.56 5.39
C TYR A 762 -14.63 -1.34 5.52
N LYS A 763 -14.97 -0.28 4.76
CA LYS A 763 -14.48 1.08 5.00
C LYS A 763 -14.81 1.45 6.44
N ALA A 764 -13.83 1.90 7.24
CA ALA A 764 -14.15 2.64 8.45
C ALA A 764 -14.73 4.01 8.02
N PRO A 765 -16.00 4.33 8.30
CA PRO A 765 -16.53 5.66 8.04
C PRO A 765 -16.17 6.62 9.16
N TYR A 766 -16.00 7.89 8.77
CA TYR A 766 -15.79 9.04 9.63
C TYR A 766 -16.83 9.11 10.76
N LEU A 767 -16.41 8.87 12.01
CA LEU A 767 -17.22 9.19 13.19
C LEU A 767 -17.22 10.73 13.38
N PRO A 768 -18.38 11.38 13.53
CA PRO A 768 -18.45 12.80 13.87
C PRO A 768 -17.87 13.03 15.28
N ARG A 769 -17.29 14.22 15.54
CA ARG A 769 -16.76 14.62 16.87
C ARG A 769 -17.82 14.41 17.96
N ILE A 770 -17.74 13.27 18.64
CA ILE A 770 -18.48 12.96 19.85
C ILE A 770 -17.52 13.23 21.02
N SER A 771 -18.01 13.58 22.22
CA SER A 771 -17.12 13.75 23.37
C SER A 771 -16.36 12.46 23.64
N ALA A 772 -15.07 12.55 23.98
CA ALA A 772 -14.20 11.37 24.22
C ALA A 772 -14.80 10.36 25.23
N SER A 773 -15.65 10.83 26.15
CA SER A 773 -16.38 9.99 27.11
C SER A 773 -17.45 9.09 26.48
N VAL A 774 -18.07 9.48 25.38
CA VAL A 774 -19.11 8.69 24.68
C VAL A 774 -18.48 7.80 23.60
N GLU A 775 -17.38 8.23 22.96
CA GLU A 775 -16.57 7.37 22.08
C GLU A 775 -15.93 6.20 22.83
N ALA A 776 -15.50 6.39 24.08
CA ALA A 776 -14.95 5.32 24.90
C ALA A 776 -15.98 4.28 25.35
N ALA A 777 -17.27 4.62 25.34
CA ALA A 777 -18.34 3.79 25.91
C ALA A 777 -19.22 3.06 24.88
N ILE A 778 -19.21 3.46 23.60
CA ILE A 778 -20.06 2.88 22.56
C ILE A 778 -19.20 2.35 21.41
N GLN A 779 -19.12 1.03 21.31
CA GLN A 779 -18.29 0.34 20.32
C GLN A 779 -18.94 0.34 18.92
N ASP A 780 -18.14 0.59 17.87
CA ASP A 780 -18.52 0.24 16.51
C ASP A 780 -18.43 -1.27 16.33
N ILE A 781 -19.60 -1.90 16.18
CA ILE A 781 -19.74 -3.35 16.04
C ILE A 781 -20.12 -3.74 14.63
N SER A 782 -19.92 -2.87 13.64
CA SER A 782 -20.32 -3.10 12.25
C SER A 782 -19.76 -4.40 11.67
N LYS A 783 -18.53 -4.77 12.04
CA LYS A 783 -17.88 -6.03 11.62
C LYS A 783 -18.58 -7.29 12.13
N PHE A 784 -19.35 -7.15 13.20
CA PHE A 784 -20.00 -8.23 13.91
C PHE A 784 -21.51 -8.28 13.65
N VAL A 785 -22.06 -7.29 12.94
CA VAL A 785 -23.50 -7.21 12.66
C VAL A 785 -23.74 -7.52 11.19
N ARG A 786 -24.63 -8.48 10.92
CA ARG A 786 -25.14 -8.78 9.57
C ARG A 786 -26.63 -8.46 9.51
N LEU A 787 -27.04 -7.70 8.51
CA LEU A 787 -28.46 -7.45 8.25
C LEU A 787 -29.05 -8.62 7.47
N ASN A 788 -30.33 -8.90 7.71
CA ASN A 788 -31.08 -9.85 6.90
C ASN A 788 -31.44 -9.18 5.56
N GLU A 789 -30.94 -9.72 4.45
CA GLU A 789 -31.21 -9.21 3.10
C GLU A 789 -32.42 -9.94 2.49
N VAL A 790 -33.34 -9.19 1.88
CA VAL A 790 -34.49 -9.72 1.13
C VAL A 790 -34.30 -9.58 -0.39
N ALA A 791 -33.46 -8.63 -0.83
CA ALA A 791 -32.98 -8.49 -2.20
C ALA A 791 -31.68 -7.64 -2.19
N PRO A 792 -30.93 -7.51 -3.31
CA PRO A 792 -29.79 -6.61 -3.37
C PRO A 792 -30.17 -5.19 -2.95
N ASP A 793 -29.46 -4.63 -1.97
CA ASP A 793 -29.72 -3.31 -1.36
C ASP A 793 -31.10 -3.16 -0.69
N GLN A 794 -31.80 -4.27 -0.40
CA GLN A 794 -33.07 -4.30 0.34
C GLN A 794 -32.94 -5.21 1.58
N TYR A 795 -33.24 -4.64 2.74
CA TYR A 795 -33.10 -5.32 4.04
C TYR A 795 -34.46 -5.61 4.66
N GLU A 796 -34.55 -6.71 5.38
CA GLU A 796 -35.76 -7.12 6.10
C GLU A 796 -36.10 -6.08 7.19
N GLU A 797 -37.27 -5.48 7.09
CA GLU A 797 -37.70 -4.43 7.99
C GLU A 797 -38.22 -5.01 9.32
N ALA A 798 -37.65 -4.54 10.43
CA ALA A 798 -38.11 -4.85 11.78
C ALA A 798 -39.25 -3.93 12.22
N GLY A 799 -39.33 -2.72 11.64
CA GLY A 799 -40.33 -1.71 11.96
C GLY A 799 -40.01 -0.34 11.38
N PHE A 800 -40.92 0.62 11.57
CA PHE A 800 -40.80 1.97 11.05
C PHE A 800 -41.18 3.02 12.10
N GLY A 801 -40.34 4.03 12.27
CA GLY A 801 -40.63 5.21 13.11
C GLY A 801 -40.82 6.47 12.27
N ALA A 802 -41.32 7.56 12.85
CA ALA A 802 -41.56 8.82 12.14
C ALA A 802 -40.28 9.42 11.47
N SER A 803 -39.09 9.09 11.98
CA SER A 803 -37.80 9.62 11.50
C SER A 803 -36.70 8.57 11.30
N ALA A 804 -37.02 7.26 11.36
CA ALA A 804 -36.04 6.19 11.22
C ALA A 804 -36.64 4.94 10.55
N ASN A 805 -35.81 4.16 9.87
CA ASN A 805 -36.09 2.79 9.45
C ASN A 805 -35.42 1.82 10.43
N VAL A 806 -36.05 0.69 10.73
CA VAL A 806 -35.46 -0.34 11.59
C VAL A 806 -35.36 -1.63 10.82
N PHE A 807 -34.18 -2.23 10.79
CA PHE A 807 -33.89 -3.47 10.04
C PHE A 807 -33.56 -4.62 10.99
N ARG A 808 -33.90 -5.85 10.59
CA ARG A 808 -33.53 -7.05 11.32
C ARG A 808 -32.09 -7.45 10.96
N GLY A 809 -31.37 -7.93 11.95
CA GLY A 809 -30.03 -8.47 11.76
C GLY A 809 -29.62 -9.42 12.87
N ILE A 810 -28.37 -9.83 12.79
CA ILE A 810 -27.70 -10.74 13.71
C ILE A 810 -26.39 -10.09 14.15
N TYR A 811 -26.10 -10.09 15.45
CA TYR A 811 -24.85 -9.64 16.05
C TYR A 811 -24.08 -10.84 16.62
N THR A 812 -22.82 -11.01 16.23
CA THR A 812 -21.91 -12.02 16.77
C THR A 812 -20.99 -11.40 17.81
N ARG A 813 -21.18 -11.76 19.07
CA ARG A 813 -20.34 -11.28 20.19
C ARG A 813 -18.93 -11.89 20.10
N GLY A 814 -17.97 -11.27 20.79
CA GLY A 814 -16.55 -11.71 20.76
C GLY A 814 -16.29 -13.13 21.28
N ASN A 815 -17.25 -13.75 21.95
CA ASN A 815 -17.25 -15.15 22.37
C ASN A 815 -17.96 -16.10 21.38
N SER A 816 -18.33 -15.62 20.20
CA SER A 816 -19.12 -16.32 19.17
C SER A 816 -20.62 -16.48 19.45
N ASP A 817 -21.16 -15.88 20.53
CA ASP A 817 -22.60 -15.88 20.77
C ASP A 817 -23.33 -15.06 19.71
N VAL A 818 -24.41 -15.63 19.17
CA VAL A 818 -25.19 -15.02 18.09
C VAL A 818 -26.52 -14.52 18.64
N VAL A 819 -26.76 -13.21 18.56
CA VAL A 819 -27.98 -12.58 19.08
C VAL A 819 -28.73 -11.86 17.95
N LYS A 820 -30.06 -11.96 17.93
CA LYS A 820 -30.89 -11.21 16.99
C LYS A 820 -30.95 -9.74 17.41
N VAL A 821 -30.72 -8.84 16.47
CA VAL A 821 -30.64 -7.40 16.72
C VAL A 821 -31.55 -6.60 15.80
N ALA A 822 -31.96 -5.43 16.29
CA ALA A 822 -32.64 -4.40 15.51
C ALA A 822 -31.63 -3.29 15.19
N VAL A 823 -31.55 -2.88 13.92
CA VAL A 823 -30.66 -1.80 13.46
C VAL A 823 -31.49 -0.59 13.08
N LYS A 824 -31.50 0.45 13.92
CA LYS A 824 -32.26 1.70 13.73
C LYS A 824 -31.43 2.72 12.96
N CYS A 825 -31.88 3.04 11.75
CA CYS A 825 -31.24 3.98 10.82
C CYS A 825 -32.04 5.29 10.73
N VAL A 826 -31.44 6.43 11.05
CA VAL A 826 -32.11 7.73 10.96
C VAL A 826 -32.30 8.15 9.50
N ARG A 827 -33.53 8.55 9.13
CA ARG A 827 -33.87 8.98 7.77
C ARG A 827 -33.43 10.43 7.50
N PRO A 828 -32.83 10.73 6.34
CA PRO A 828 -32.67 12.10 5.86
C PRO A 828 -34.04 12.77 5.63
N LYS A 829 -34.17 14.07 5.91
CA LYS A 829 -35.36 14.85 5.54
C LYS A 829 -35.10 15.57 4.20
N SER A 830 -35.88 15.23 3.17
CA SER A 830 -36.03 15.92 1.87
C SER A 830 -34.79 16.01 0.95
N THR A 831 -35.04 16.05 -0.36
CA THR A 831 -34.09 15.98 -1.49
C THR A 831 -33.51 17.33 -1.94
N ASP A 832 -33.81 18.43 -1.24
CA ASP A 832 -33.46 19.80 -1.67
C ASP A 832 -32.23 20.42 -0.94
N GLU A 833 -31.58 19.70 -0.01
CA GLU A 833 -30.37 20.18 0.67
C GLU A 833 -29.10 19.49 0.13
N SER A 834 -27.96 20.20 0.11
CA SER A 834 -26.70 19.60 -0.31
C SER A 834 -26.33 18.40 0.58
N HIS A 835 -25.73 17.38 -0.04
CA HIS A 835 -25.41 16.10 0.62
C HIS A 835 -24.56 16.24 1.90
N GLU A 836 -23.73 17.28 2.00
CA GLU A 836 -22.88 17.55 3.15
C GLU A 836 -23.66 18.17 4.33
N VAL A 837 -24.54 19.13 4.07
CA VAL A 837 -25.37 19.78 5.10
C VAL A 837 -26.37 18.79 5.71
N SER A 838 -26.93 17.90 4.89
CA SER A 838 -27.80 16.83 5.39
C SER A 838 -27.06 15.84 6.28
N LYS A 839 -25.79 15.51 5.99
CA LYS A 839 -24.98 14.59 6.81
C LYS A 839 -24.66 15.21 8.17
N GLU A 840 -24.31 16.48 8.21
CA GLU A 840 -23.99 17.17 9.47
C GLU A 840 -25.20 17.23 10.42
N LYS A 841 -26.41 17.50 9.89
CA LYS A 841 -27.65 17.49 10.67
C LYS A 841 -28.00 16.09 11.20
N ILE A 842 -27.79 15.04 10.41
CA ILE A 842 -28.01 13.65 10.84
C ILE A 842 -27.02 13.28 11.94
N ASN A 843 -25.74 13.62 11.77
CA ASN A 843 -24.70 13.37 12.76
C ASN A 843 -24.98 14.05 14.10
N LYS A 844 -25.45 15.31 14.09
CA LYS A 844 -25.88 16.01 15.31
C LYS A 844 -27.03 15.29 16.03
N LYS A 845 -28.00 14.75 15.29
CA LYS A 845 -29.11 13.97 15.87
C LYS A 845 -28.66 12.64 16.46
N VAL A 846 -27.81 11.91 15.74
CA VAL A 846 -27.28 10.63 16.21
C VAL A 846 -26.43 10.83 17.47
N ALA A 847 -25.55 11.83 17.49
CA ALA A 847 -24.75 12.16 18.66
C ALA A 847 -25.62 12.53 19.89
N HIS A 848 -26.68 13.31 19.69
CA HIS A 848 -27.63 13.67 20.75
C HIS A 848 -28.31 12.42 21.34
N GLU A 849 -28.90 11.58 20.48
CA GLU A 849 -29.60 10.39 20.91
C GLU A 849 -28.64 9.38 21.60
N LEU A 850 -27.41 9.19 21.08
CA LEU A 850 -26.38 8.36 21.72
C LEU A 850 -26.00 8.86 23.13
N SER A 851 -25.92 10.18 23.32
CA SER A 851 -25.64 10.78 24.63
C SER A 851 -26.74 10.49 25.66
N ILE A 852 -28.01 10.49 25.23
CA ILE A 852 -29.14 10.14 26.10
C ILE A 852 -29.13 8.65 26.41
N TRP A 853 -28.96 7.81 25.39
CA TRP A 853 -28.81 6.36 25.52
C TRP A 853 -27.75 5.98 26.54
N HIS A 854 -26.57 6.60 26.44
CA HIS A 854 -25.48 6.38 27.38
C HIS A 854 -25.87 6.76 28.83
N SER A 855 -26.60 7.86 29.03
CA SER A 855 -27.05 8.26 30.37
C SER A 855 -28.15 7.40 30.98
N LEU A 856 -28.89 6.67 30.15
CA LEU A 856 -29.95 5.74 30.58
C LEU A 856 -29.48 4.29 30.65
N ASN A 857 -28.20 4.03 30.32
CA ASN A 857 -27.65 2.69 30.20
C ASN A 857 -27.72 1.93 31.54
N GLY A 858 -28.14 0.66 31.50
CA GLY A 858 -28.31 -0.20 32.68
C GLY A 858 -29.69 -0.16 33.33
N GLY A 859 -30.66 0.61 32.81
CA GLY A 859 -32.04 0.56 33.29
C GLY A 859 -32.81 -0.67 32.77
N HIS A 860 -33.43 -1.45 33.67
CA HIS A 860 -34.20 -2.65 33.32
C HIS A 860 -35.35 -2.41 32.32
N ASN A 861 -35.90 -1.19 32.27
CA ASN A 861 -37.02 -0.78 31.41
C ASN A 861 -36.58 -0.02 30.15
N ILE A 862 -35.30 -0.11 29.78
CA ILE A 862 -34.72 0.53 28.60
C ILE A 862 -34.19 -0.59 27.69
N VAL A 863 -34.47 -0.52 26.37
CA VAL A 863 -33.94 -1.52 25.41
C VAL A 863 -32.42 -1.50 25.41
N GLU A 864 -31.73 -2.63 25.30
CA GLU A 864 -30.26 -2.61 25.35
C GLU A 864 -29.66 -2.00 24.06
N LEU A 865 -28.76 -1.02 24.18
CA LEU A 865 -27.93 -0.52 23.07
C LEU A 865 -26.62 -1.30 23.04
N LEU A 866 -26.45 -2.15 22.02
CA LEU A 866 -25.32 -3.07 21.87
C LEU A 866 -24.12 -2.40 21.19
N GLY A 867 -24.34 -1.37 20.38
CA GLY A 867 -23.29 -0.62 19.70
C GLY A 867 -23.82 0.17 18.50
N ILE A 868 -22.92 0.59 17.63
CA ILE A 868 -23.26 1.28 16.37
C ILE A 868 -22.94 0.43 15.14
N PHE A 869 -23.73 0.62 14.09
CA PHE A 869 -23.60 -0.02 12.77
C PHE A 869 -23.52 1.05 11.67
N THR A 870 -22.58 0.90 10.74
CA THR A 870 -22.33 1.89 9.68
C THR A 870 -22.49 1.32 8.27
N GLY A 871 -23.14 0.16 8.12
CA GLY A 871 -23.29 -0.54 6.85
C GLY A 871 -24.41 -0.06 5.93
N ILE A 872 -25.38 0.76 6.39
CA ILE A 872 -26.45 1.31 5.52
C ILE A 872 -26.11 2.74 5.11
N LYS A 873 -25.79 2.95 3.82
CA LYS A 873 -25.56 4.27 3.20
C LYS A 873 -24.54 5.17 3.96
N SER A 874 -23.62 4.55 4.72
CA SER A 874 -22.63 5.24 5.56
C SER A 874 -23.22 6.20 6.60
N ILE A 875 -24.44 5.93 7.08
CA ILE A 875 -25.08 6.67 8.18
C ILE A 875 -24.95 5.83 9.46
N PRO A 876 -24.36 6.36 10.55
CA PRO A 876 -24.33 5.65 11.83
C PRO A 876 -25.74 5.30 12.31
N SER A 877 -25.92 4.02 12.65
CA SER A 877 -27.20 3.41 13.01
C SER A 877 -27.06 2.73 14.37
N PHE A 878 -28.13 2.70 15.15
CA PHE A 878 -28.13 2.11 16.50
C PHE A 878 -28.40 0.61 16.41
N VAL A 879 -27.59 -0.21 17.08
CA VAL A 879 -27.80 -1.66 17.17
C VAL A 879 -28.38 -1.97 18.53
N CYS A 880 -29.60 -2.49 18.57
CA CYS A 880 -30.35 -2.76 19.78
C CYS A 880 -30.76 -4.23 19.86
N GLU A 881 -31.11 -4.68 21.07
CA GLU A 881 -31.84 -5.95 21.26
C GLU A 881 -33.11 -5.98 20.38
N LEU A 882 -33.33 -7.09 19.65
CA LEU A 882 -34.55 -7.27 18.87
C LEU A 882 -35.70 -7.77 19.76
N CYS A 883 -36.60 -6.87 20.15
CA CYS A 883 -37.82 -7.27 20.85
C CYS A 883 -38.84 -7.92 19.89
N PRO A 884 -39.56 -8.97 20.33
CA PRO A 884 -40.52 -9.68 19.50
C PRO A 884 -41.78 -8.86 19.15
N TRP A 885 -42.16 -7.89 19.99
CA TRP A 885 -43.37 -7.07 19.81
C TRP A 885 -43.13 -5.62 20.23
N ASN A 886 -43.82 -4.69 19.57
CA ASN A 886 -44.19 -3.44 20.24
C ASN A 886 -45.44 -3.65 21.12
N LEU A 887 -45.74 -2.70 22.00
CA LEU A 887 -46.84 -2.84 22.96
C LEU A 887 -48.20 -2.99 22.27
N GLU A 888 -48.44 -2.34 21.14
CA GLU A 888 -49.68 -2.49 20.37
C GLU A 888 -49.83 -3.93 19.85
N GLU A 889 -48.81 -4.47 19.20
CA GLU A 889 -48.78 -5.85 18.67
C GLU A 889 -48.92 -6.91 19.77
N TYR A 890 -48.23 -6.72 20.91
CA TYR A 890 -48.34 -7.63 22.05
C TYR A 890 -49.79 -7.72 22.53
N LEU A 891 -50.45 -6.57 22.60
CA LEU A 891 -51.80 -6.47 23.09
C LEU A 891 -52.84 -7.02 22.11
N GLU A 892 -52.68 -6.80 20.79
CA GLU A 892 -53.53 -7.38 19.75
C GLU A 892 -53.53 -8.92 19.79
N ARG A 893 -52.37 -9.53 20.09
CA ARG A 893 -52.23 -11.00 20.21
C ARG A 893 -53.01 -11.59 21.38
N LYS A 894 -53.26 -10.81 22.44
CA LYS A 894 -54.05 -11.24 23.61
C LYS A 894 -55.55 -10.90 23.44
N SER A 895 -55.90 -9.89 22.62
CA SER A 895 -57.24 -9.60 22.11
C SER A 895 -57.18 -8.46 21.07
N PRO A 896 -57.87 -8.55 19.93
CA PRO A 896 -57.79 -7.54 18.86
C PRO A 896 -58.25 -6.15 19.30
N LEU A 897 -57.51 -5.11 18.88
CA LEU A 897 -57.77 -3.69 19.17
C LEU A 897 -58.54 -2.98 18.04
N PRO A 898 -59.27 -1.90 18.33
CA PRO A 898 -59.72 -0.96 17.30
C PRO A 898 -58.50 -0.26 16.66
N LYS A 899 -58.49 -0.15 15.33
CA LYS A 899 -57.43 0.52 14.57
C LYS A 899 -57.21 1.96 15.06
N HIS A 900 -55.92 2.34 15.17
CA HIS A 900 -55.35 3.66 15.48
C HIS A 900 -54.84 3.86 16.93
N THR A 901 -53.87 3.05 17.36
CA THR A 901 -53.04 3.37 18.53
C THR A 901 -51.58 3.65 18.12
N LYS A 902 -50.81 4.38 18.94
CA LYS A 902 -49.40 4.75 18.65
C LYS A 902 -48.48 4.47 19.85
N MET A 903 -48.56 3.25 20.38
CA MET A 903 -47.72 2.74 21.47
C MET A 903 -46.39 2.13 20.98
N SER A 904 -45.95 2.46 19.75
CA SER A 904 -44.81 1.86 19.05
C SER A 904 -43.44 2.08 19.71
N ASN A 905 -43.32 3.04 20.64
CA ASN A 905 -42.07 3.37 21.32
C ASN A 905 -41.87 2.58 22.63
N ILE A 906 -42.84 1.72 22.99
CA ILE A 906 -42.74 0.75 24.07
C ILE A 906 -42.65 -0.63 23.42
N LEU A 907 -41.52 -1.29 23.60
CA LEU A 907 -41.30 -2.66 23.15
C LEU A 907 -41.59 -3.64 24.28
N VAL A 908 -42.02 -4.85 23.94
CA VAL A 908 -42.24 -5.93 24.89
C VAL A 908 -41.28 -7.07 24.55
N THR A 909 -40.42 -7.41 25.50
CA THR A 909 -39.47 -8.52 25.37
C THR A 909 -40.18 -9.87 25.48
N SER A 910 -39.48 -10.96 25.16
CA SER A 910 -40.06 -12.32 25.18
C SER A 910 -40.51 -12.78 26.57
N ASP A 911 -39.95 -12.20 27.63
CA ASP A 911 -40.33 -12.38 29.04
C ASP A 911 -41.47 -11.44 29.49
N GLU A 912 -42.15 -10.78 28.54
CA GLU A 912 -43.25 -9.83 28.78
C GLU A 912 -42.86 -8.55 29.54
N THR A 913 -41.56 -8.21 29.58
CA THR A 913 -41.08 -6.92 30.14
C THR A 913 -41.26 -5.77 29.14
N ALA A 914 -41.85 -4.65 29.60
CA ALA A 914 -41.99 -3.43 28.79
C ALA A 914 -40.72 -2.56 28.85
N LYS A 915 -40.18 -2.20 27.68
CA LYS A 915 -38.94 -1.41 27.51
C LYS A 915 -39.15 -0.20 26.57
N LEU A 916 -38.51 0.93 26.87
CA LEU A 916 -38.51 2.12 26.00
C LEU A 916 -37.38 2.06 24.96
N CYS A 917 -37.63 2.51 23.72
CA CYS A 917 -36.70 2.32 22.58
C CYS A 917 -36.43 3.55 21.69
N ASP A 918 -36.87 4.77 22.05
CA ASP A 918 -36.72 5.95 21.20
C ASP A 918 -36.50 7.24 22.03
N PHE A 919 -35.28 7.82 21.92
CA PHE A 919 -34.88 8.98 22.72
C PHE A 919 -34.47 10.19 21.88
N GLY A 920 -34.75 10.19 20.57
CA GLY A 920 -34.38 11.27 19.66
C GLY A 920 -34.98 12.65 19.98
N ARG A 921 -35.92 12.73 20.95
CA ARG A 921 -36.56 13.97 21.42
C ARG A 921 -36.43 14.20 22.93
N SER A 922 -35.69 13.34 23.62
CA SER A 922 -35.44 13.47 25.06
C SER A 922 -34.41 14.56 25.33
N GLN A 923 -34.47 15.16 26.52
CA GLN A 923 -33.56 16.23 26.97
C GLN A 923 -32.99 15.88 28.35
N LYS A 924 -31.71 16.21 28.61
CA LYS A 924 -31.14 16.10 29.97
C LYS A 924 -31.49 17.35 30.77
N SER A 925 -31.67 17.18 32.07
CA SER A 925 -31.88 18.29 33.00
C SER A 925 -30.65 19.21 32.98
N GLY A 926 -30.83 20.47 32.55
CA GLY A 926 -29.77 21.49 32.51
C GLY A 926 -29.05 21.67 31.17
N ASP A 927 -29.41 20.93 30.11
CA ASP A 927 -28.85 21.14 28.77
C ASP A 927 -29.26 22.51 28.18
N PRO A 928 -28.36 23.22 27.48
CA PRO A 928 -28.72 24.44 26.76
C PRO A 928 -29.76 24.14 25.66
N LYS A 929 -30.70 25.08 25.48
CA LYS A 929 -31.86 24.97 24.57
C LYS A 929 -31.42 24.52 23.17
N VAL A 930 -31.85 23.34 22.74
CA VAL A 930 -31.64 22.87 21.37
C VAL A 930 -32.53 23.69 20.43
N GLU A 931 -31.94 24.38 19.44
CA GLU A 931 -32.69 25.00 18.34
C GLU A 931 -33.39 23.90 17.54
N VAL A 932 -34.67 23.66 17.86
CA VAL A 932 -35.55 22.88 17.01
C VAL A 932 -35.95 23.78 15.84
N SER A 933 -35.62 23.36 14.61
CA SER A 933 -35.94 24.08 13.38
C SER A 933 -37.36 24.68 13.38
N HIS A 934 -37.46 25.96 13.07
CA HIS A 934 -38.67 26.81 13.08
C HIS A 934 -39.88 26.37 12.22
N SER A 935 -39.92 25.14 11.68
CA SER A 935 -40.95 24.72 10.71
C SER A 935 -42.07 23.82 11.26
N SER A 936 -42.14 23.54 12.57
CA SER A 936 -43.37 22.99 13.16
C SER A 936 -43.44 23.29 14.66
N ALA A 937 -44.19 24.34 15.04
CA ALA A 937 -44.48 24.66 16.44
C ALA A 937 -45.25 23.53 17.17
N PHE A 938 -45.75 22.53 16.44
CA PHE A 938 -46.39 21.34 16.98
C PHE A 938 -45.56 20.10 16.66
N ALA A 939 -44.82 19.60 17.63
CA ALA A 939 -44.10 18.34 17.48
C ALA A 939 -44.40 17.45 18.69
N GLY A 940 -45.29 16.47 18.54
CA GLY A 940 -45.66 15.48 19.54
C GLY A 940 -46.91 14.69 19.11
N THR A 941 -47.21 13.58 19.78
CA THR A 941 -48.46 12.84 19.53
C THR A 941 -49.58 13.53 20.31
N ILE A 942 -50.36 14.38 19.63
CA ILE A 942 -51.31 15.35 20.21
C ILE A 942 -52.12 14.78 21.40
N ARG A 943 -52.69 13.58 21.24
CA ARG A 943 -53.57 12.92 22.23
C ARG A 943 -52.89 12.57 23.57
N TYR A 944 -51.56 12.51 23.61
CA TYR A 944 -50.77 12.14 24.79
C TYR A 944 -50.01 13.34 25.37
N MET A 945 -50.09 14.50 24.73
CA MET A 945 -49.42 15.72 25.19
C MET A 945 -50.18 16.35 26.35
N SER A 946 -49.43 16.87 27.32
CA SER A 946 -49.98 17.61 28.44
C SER A 946 -50.32 19.07 28.05
N PRO A 947 -51.27 19.73 28.75
CA PRO A 947 -51.73 21.08 28.45
C PRO A 947 -50.61 22.11 28.34
N GLU A 948 -49.60 22.00 29.21
CA GLU A 948 -48.50 22.95 29.29
C GLU A 948 -47.57 22.89 28.06
N LEU A 949 -47.54 21.78 27.30
CA LEU A 949 -46.76 21.67 26.06
C LEU A 949 -47.36 22.42 24.87
N PHE A 950 -48.57 22.97 25.01
CA PHE A 950 -49.20 23.84 24.01
C PHE A 950 -48.97 25.33 24.30
N SER A 951 -48.32 25.67 25.42
CA SER A 951 -47.98 27.04 25.77
C SER A 951 -46.76 27.52 24.97
N PRO A 952 -46.79 28.73 24.37
CA PRO A 952 -45.65 29.29 23.65
C PRO A 952 -44.44 29.58 24.57
N ASP A 953 -44.66 29.68 25.89
CA ASP A 953 -43.62 30.00 26.87
C ASP A 953 -42.88 28.76 27.41
N ILE A 954 -43.35 27.54 27.08
CA ILE A 954 -42.75 26.29 27.54
C ILE A 954 -41.82 25.71 26.48
N ILE A 955 -40.59 25.41 26.91
CA ILE A 955 -39.43 25.24 26.03
C ILE A 955 -39.09 23.75 25.79
N GLY A 956 -39.78 22.82 26.47
CA GLY A 956 -39.55 21.38 26.32
C GLY A 956 -40.39 20.50 27.26
N PRO A 957 -40.30 19.16 27.10
CA PRO A 957 -40.96 18.19 27.98
C PRO A 957 -40.44 18.30 29.43
N THR A 958 -41.33 18.07 30.40
CA THR A 958 -41.01 18.08 31.83
C THR A 958 -41.38 16.73 32.47
N PRO A 959 -40.82 16.37 33.65
CA PRO A 959 -41.25 15.17 34.35
C PRO A 959 -42.76 15.12 34.64
N ALA A 960 -43.39 16.28 34.86
CA ALA A 960 -44.85 16.38 35.03
C ALA A 960 -45.59 16.08 33.72
N ALA A 961 -45.04 16.47 32.57
CA ALA A 961 -45.57 16.11 31.25
C ALA A 961 -45.43 14.60 30.96
N ASP A 962 -44.33 13.98 31.39
CA ASP A 962 -44.14 12.53 31.28
C ASP A 962 -45.21 11.76 32.06
N MET A 963 -45.59 12.25 33.24
CA MET A 963 -46.65 11.64 34.05
C MET A 963 -48.03 11.72 33.39
N TRP A 964 -48.33 12.82 32.70
CA TRP A 964 -49.55 12.94 31.89
C TRP A 964 -49.57 11.91 30.76
N SER A 965 -48.46 11.81 30.02
CA SER A 965 -48.29 10.86 28.92
C SER A 965 -48.38 9.42 29.41
N TYR A 966 -47.75 9.09 30.54
CA TYR A 966 -47.86 7.79 31.20
C TYR A 966 -49.30 7.46 31.56
N GLY A 967 -50.05 8.41 32.14
CA GLY A 967 -51.47 8.23 32.44
C GLY A 967 -52.27 7.87 31.18
N CYS A 968 -52.02 8.57 30.06
CA CYS A 968 -52.65 8.28 28.77
C CYS A 968 -52.35 6.86 28.28
N VAL A 969 -51.08 6.43 28.34
CA VAL A 969 -50.66 5.06 27.98
C VAL A 969 -51.33 4.03 28.90
N ALA A 970 -51.34 4.26 30.21
CA ALA A 970 -51.95 3.36 31.17
C ALA A 970 -53.47 3.19 30.92
N LEU A 971 -54.17 4.30 30.68
CA LEU A 971 -55.59 4.30 30.30
C LEU A 971 -55.84 3.45 29.06
N GLU A 972 -55.05 3.66 28.00
CA GLU A 972 -55.18 2.94 26.74
C GLU A 972 -54.86 1.45 26.87
N VAL A 973 -53.82 1.09 27.63
CA VAL A 973 -53.45 -0.31 27.90
C VAL A 973 -54.54 -1.05 28.67
N MET A 974 -55.10 -0.43 29.71
CA MET A 974 -56.14 -1.05 30.54
C MET A 974 -57.48 -1.13 29.83
N CYS A 975 -57.87 -0.05 29.14
CA CYS A 975 -59.25 0.17 28.72
C CYS A 975 -59.47 -0.02 27.22
N ARG A 976 -58.38 -0.06 26.44
CA ARG A 976 -58.37 -0.27 24.98
C ARG A 976 -59.11 0.80 24.20
N VAL A 977 -59.11 2.00 24.75
CA VAL A 977 -59.64 3.19 24.12
C VAL A 977 -58.50 4.21 24.02
N PRO A 978 -58.26 4.82 22.86
CA PRO A 978 -57.24 5.85 22.75
C PRO A 978 -57.63 7.06 23.61
N PRO A 979 -56.65 7.86 24.06
CA PRO A 979 -56.95 9.12 24.73
C PRO A 979 -57.82 10.03 23.84
N TYR A 980 -58.86 10.61 24.43
CA TYR A 980 -59.91 11.39 23.78
C TYR A 980 -60.67 10.62 22.69
N HIS A 981 -60.90 9.30 22.88
CA HIS A 981 -61.60 8.44 21.92
C HIS A 981 -63.00 8.95 21.48
N GLU A 982 -63.67 9.74 22.31
CA GLU A 982 -64.96 10.37 21.99
C GLU A 982 -64.85 11.43 20.88
N THR A 983 -63.63 11.92 20.61
CA THR A 983 -63.34 12.98 19.63
C THR A 983 -62.51 12.44 18.48
N THR A 984 -63.02 12.57 17.25
CA THR A 984 -62.34 12.09 16.02
C THR A 984 -61.41 13.12 15.39
N ASN A 985 -61.50 14.40 15.76
CA ASN A 985 -60.69 15.50 15.21
C ASN A 985 -59.59 15.94 16.18
N ASP A 986 -58.32 15.81 15.79
CA ASP A 986 -57.19 16.17 16.64
C ASP A 986 -57.13 17.68 16.98
N LEU A 987 -57.66 18.58 16.14
CA LEU A 987 -57.76 20.00 16.48
C LEU A 987 -58.74 20.28 17.62
N GLU A 988 -59.82 19.50 17.72
CA GLU A 988 -60.75 19.56 18.85
C GLU A 988 -60.10 18.99 20.11
N VAL A 989 -59.29 17.93 19.97
CA VAL A 989 -58.50 17.38 21.07
C VAL A 989 -57.52 18.40 21.63
N VAL A 990 -56.84 19.20 20.79
CA VAL A 990 -55.99 20.30 21.26
C VAL A 990 -56.78 21.26 22.15
N LYS A 991 -57.99 21.67 21.74
CA LYS A 991 -58.83 22.57 22.55
C LYS A 991 -59.22 21.96 23.90
N LEU A 992 -59.56 20.67 23.91
CA LEU A 992 -59.91 19.94 25.13
C LEU A 992 -58.72 19.90 26.11
N ILE A 993 -57.54 19.56 25.59
CA ILE A 993 -56.30 19.53 26.36
C ILE A 993 -55.98 20.93 26.92
N THR A 994 -56.01 21.98 26.09
CA THR A 994 -55.69 23.34 26.54
C THR A 994 -56.69 23.90 27.55
N ASN A 995 -57.92 23.40 27.54
CA ASN A 995 -58.95 23.75 28.53
C ASN A 995 -58.87 22.92 29.82
N GLY A 996 -57.86 22.05 29.96
CA GLY A 996 -57.67 21.20 31.15
C GLY A 996 -58.61 20.01 31.24
N SER A 997 -59.25 19.61 30.14
CA SER A 997 -60.07 18.40 30.12
C SER A 997 -59.17 17.16 30.20
N PRO A 998 -59.51 16.13 30.99
CA PRO A 998 -58.73 14.91 31.04
C PRO A 998 -58.91 14.09 29.75
N PRO A 999 -58.01 13.11 29.48
CA PRO A 999 -58.04 12.31 28.26
C PRO A 999 -59.23 11.34 28.11
N GLY A 1000 -60.15 11.32 29.05
CA GLY A 1000 -61.40 10.58 28.94
C GLY A 1000 -62.12 10.51 30.28
N ASN A 1001 -63.42 10.23 30.21
CA ASN A 1001 -64.18 9.82 31.38
C ASN A 1001 -63.80 8.39 31.78
N ARG A 1002 -64.23 7.98 32.98
CA ARG A 1002 -64.05 6.58 33.40
C ARG A 1002 -64.67 5.65 32.34
N PRO A 1003 -63.89 4.72 31.76
CA PRO A 1003 -64.36 3.89 30.67
C PRO A 1003 -65.59 3.05 31.07
N SER A 1004 -66.52 2.89 30.12
CA SER A 1004 -67.68 1.99 30.24
C SER A 1004 -67.47 0.74 29.37
N GLY A 1005 -68.01 -0.42 29.81
CA GLY A 1005 -67.90 -1.68 29.07
C GLY A 1005 -67.18 -2.82 29.82
N PRO A 1006 -66.92 -3.97 29.16
CA PRO A 1006 -66.47 -5.20 29.83
C PRO A 1006 -65.13 -5.10 30.57
N ARG A 1007 -64.29 -4.10 30.22
CA ARG A 1007 -62.98 -3.87 30.83
C ARG A 1007 -63.00 -2.79 31.93
N ALA A 1008 -64.14 -2.14 32.17
CA ALA A 1008 -64.29 -1.15 33.24
C ALA A 1008 -64.01 -1.73 34.63
N SER A 1009 -64.23 -3.04 34.83
CA SER A 1009 -63.92 -3.74 36.07
C SER A 1009 -62.42 -3.86 36.37
N LEU A 1010 -61.54 -3.66 35.38
CA LEU A 1010 -60.08 -3.64 35.57
C LEU A 1010 -59.60 -2.35 36.24
N VAL A 1011 -60.43 -1.31 36.23
CA VAL A 1011 -60.11 0.01 36.80
C VAL A 1011 -61.12 0.35 37.88
N ASN A 1012 -60.86 -0.14 39.09
CA ASN A 1012 -61.67 0.18 40.27
C ASN A 1012 -61.51 1.65 40.68
N ASP A 1013 -62.29 2.10 41.66
CA ASP A 1013 -62.35 3.50 42.07
C ASP A 1013 -60.97 4.00 42.56
N THR A 1014 -60.23 3.15 43.26
CA THR A 1014 -58.90 3.44 43.78
C THR A 1014 -57.88 3.65 42.67
N LEU A 1015 -57.81 2.74 41.71
CA LEU A 1015 -56.91 2.83 40.56
C LEU A 1015 -57.29 3.99 39.62
N TRP A 1016 -58.59 4.20 39.40
CA TRP A 1016 -59.09 5.35 38.63
C TRP A 1016 -58.68 6.68 39.27
N SER A 1017 -58.77 6.79 40.60
CA SER A 1017 -58.35 7.99 41.32
C SER A 1017 -56.84 8.25 41.20
N ALA A 1018 -56.02 7.20 41.21
CA ALA A 1018 -54.58 7.33 40.99
C ALA A 1018 -54.26 7.78 39.56
N LEU A 1019 -54.84 7.12 38.55
CA LEU A 1019 -54.65 7.51 37.14
C LEU A 1019 -55.14 8.94 36.86
N SER A 1020 -56.27 9.32 37.46
CA SER A 1020 -56.81 10.68 37.33
C SER A 1020 -55.87 11.75 37.91
N ALA A 1021 -54.99 11.38 38.86
CA ALA A 1021 -54.00 12.31 39.40
C ALA A 1021 -52.91 12.67 38.37
N CYS A 1022 -52.61 11.78 37.40
CA CYS A 1022 -51.70 12.06 36.30
C CYS A 1022 -52.18 13.18 35.37
N TRP A 1023 -53.49 13.47 35.35
CA TRP A 1023 -54.10 14.48 34.49
C TRP A 1023 -54.53 15.76 35.22
N LYS A 1024 -54.03 15.98 36.45
CA LYS A 1024 -54.20 17.26 37.16
C LYS A 1024 -53.31 18.36 36.54
N GLY A 1025 -53.46 19.60 37.03
CA GLY A 1025 -52.56 20.70 36.69
C GLY A 1025 -51.10 20.36 37.00
N GLN A 1026 -50.15 20.97 36.28
CA GLN A 1026 -48.73 20.62 36.28
C GLN A 1026 -48.13 20.42 37.69
N ASP A 1027 -48.38 21.34 38.61
CA ASP A 1027 -47.84 21.30 39.99
C ASP A 1027 -48.57 20.33 40.94
N SER A 1028 -49.66 19.73 40.48
CA SER A 1028 -50.52 18.83 41.26
C SER A 1028 -50.47 17.38 40.78
N ARG A 1029 -49.65 17.07 39.77
CA ARG A 1029 -49.42 15.70 39.31
C ARG A 1029 -48.43 15.00 40.26
N PRO A 1030 -48.60 13.70 40.54
CA PRO A 1030 -47.63 12.95 41.31
C PRO A 1030 -46.32 12.84 40.52
N THR A 1031 -45.20 12.76 41.23
CA THR A 1031 -43.94 12.28 40.63
C THR A 1031 -44.04 10.80 40.27
N SER A 1032 -43.19 10.32 39.37
CA SER A 1032 -43.16 8.90 38.99
C SER A 1032 -42.92 7.98 40.18
N LYS A 1033 -42.10 8.42 41.14
CA LYS A 1033 -41.86 7.69 42.39
C LYS A 1033 -43.10 7.63 43.27
N GLU A 1034 -43.74 8.77 43.54
CA GLU A 1034 -44.96 8.82 44.37
C GLU A 1034 -46.08 7.97 43.76
N PHE A 1035 -46.23 8.02 42.44
CA PHE A 1035 -47.23 7.22 41.74
C PHE A 1035 -46.91 5.72 41.81
N LEU A 1036 -45.65 5.32 41.63
CA LEU A 1036 -45.21 3.93 41.76
C LEU A 1036 -45.41 3.41 43.19
N ASP A 1037 -44.99 4.18 44.20
CA ASP A 1037 -45.17 3.84 45.62
C ASP A 1037 -46.66 3.67 45.95
N GLN A 1038 -47.52 4.53 45.38
CA GLN A 1038 -48.97 4.43 45.54
C GLN A 1038 -49.52 3.14 44.90
N LEU A 1039 -49.09 2.79 43.68
CA LEU A 1039 -49.50 1.56 43.00
C LEU A 1039 -49.03 0.30 43.75
N LEU A 1040 -47.79 0.26 44.20
CA LEU A 1040 -47.24 -0.86 44.98
C LEU A 1040 -48.03 -1.04 46.28
N SER A 1041 -48.38 0.05 46.97
CA SER A 1041 -49.23 -0.01 48.17
C SER A 1041 -50.63 -0.57 47.87
N MET A 1042 -51.22 -0.22 46.73
CA MET A 1042 -52.52 -0.78 46.32
C MET A 1042 -52.43 -2.28 46.02
N VAL A 1043 -51.33 -2.73 45.40
CA VAL A 1043 -51.05 -4.16 45.16
C VAL A 1043 -50.88 -4.90 46.48
N GLU A 1044 -50.07 -4.38 47.41
CA GLU A 1044 -49.83 -4.98 48.73
C GLU A 1044 -51.10 -5.11 49.56
N LYS A 1045 -52.01 -4.13 49.46
CA LYS A 1045 -53.31 -4.15 50.14
C LYS A 1045 -54.36 -5.02 49.44
N GLY A 1046 -54.03 -5.61 48.29
CA GLY A 1046 -54.96 -6.38 47.46
C GLY A 1046 -56.10 -5.54 46.86
N GLU A 1047 -55.95 -4.21 46.85
CA GLU A 1047 -56.90 -3.28 46.25
C GLU A 1047 -56.87 -3.38 44.72
N ILE A 1048 -55.72 -3.72 44.15
CA ILE A 1048 -55.58 -4.10 42.73
C ILE A 1048 -54.86 -5.46 42.62
N PRO A 1049 -55.13 -6.26 41.56
CA PRO A 1049 -54.52 -7.58 41.41
C PRO A 1049 -52.99 -7.50 41.41
N SER A 1050 -52.33 -8.37 42.18
CA SER A 1050 -50.87 -8.51 42.12
C SER A 1050 -50.45 -9.01 40.74
N PRO A 1051 -49.44 -8.40 40.10
CA PRO A 1051 -48.89 -8.94 38.86
C PRO A 1051 -48.36 -10.37 39.12
N PRO A 1052 -48.47 -11.30 38.15
CA PRO A 1052 -47.77 -12.57 38.24
C PRO A 1052 -46.28 -12.29 38.39
N VAL A 1053 -45.70 -12.72 39.52
CA VAL A 1053 -44.31 -12.45 39.90
C VAL A 1053 -43.36 -13.01 38.83
N LEU A 1054 -42.58 -12.14 38.16
CA LEU A 1054 -41.37 -12.57 37.45
C LEU A 1054 -40.31 -12.90 38.51
N SER A 1055 -40.08 -14.18 38.75
CA SER A 1055 -39.03 -14.64 39.64
C SER A 1055 -37.66 -14.27 39.07
N HIS A 1056 -36.92 -13.42 39.78
CA HIS A 1056 -35.51 -13.18 39.48
C HIS A 1056 -34.68 -14.44 39.75
N SER A 1057 -34.30 -15.14 38.69
CA SER A 1057 -33.07 -15.95 38.59
C SER A 1057 -32.73 -16.10 37.10
N PRO A 1058 -31.48 -15.87 36.67
CA PRO A 1058 -31.08 -16.17 35.30
C PRO A 1058 -31.19 -17.69 35.07
N PRO A 1059 -31.73 -18.17 33.92
CA PRO A 1059 -31.76 -19.59 33.62
C PRO A 1059 -30.34 -20.14 33.45
N ASP A 1060 -30.07 -21.27 34.11
CA ASP A 1060 -28.94 -22.18 33.91
C ASP A 1060 -28.92 -22.71 32.45
N PRO A 1061 -27.78 -22.70 31.72
CA PRO A 1061 -27.75 -22.98 30.29
C PRO A 1061 -27.70 -24.48 29.94
N GLN A 1062 -28.55 -25.31 30.55
CA GLN A 1062 -28.65 -26.73 30.18
C GLN A 1062 -30.09 -27.19 29.96
N GLY A 1063 -30.36 -27.66 28.73
CA GLY A 1063 -31.40 -28.64 28.43
C GLY A 1063 -32.62 -28.10 27.67
N ASP A 1064 -32.55 -28.06 26.34
CA ASP A 1064 -33.11 -29.16 25.51
C ASP A 1064 -32.79 -28.95 24.01
N PRO A 1065 -32.75 -30.04 23.21
CA PRO A 1065 -31.99 -30.09 21.97
C PRO A 1065 -32.66 -29.35 20.82
N ILE A 1066 -31.85 -28.56 20.10
CA ILE A 1066 -32.21 -27.99 18.80
C ILE A 1066 -32.24 -29.13 17.79
N GLY A 1067 -33.37 -29.28 17.08
CA GLY A 1067 -33.53 -30.26 16.01
C GLY A 1067 -32.54 -30.05 14.87
N GLU A 1068 -32.26 -31.13 14.13
CA GLU A 1068 -31.27 -31.16 13.06
C GLU A 1068 -31.45 -30.00 12.07
N TRP A 1069 -30.34 -29.33 11.78
CA TRP A 1069 -30.26 -28.31 10.75
C TRP A 1069 -30.32 -28.96 9.37
N PRO A 1070 -30.98 -28.32 8.38
CA PRO A 1070 -30.99 -28.81 7.02
C PRO A 1070 -29.57 -28.78 6.44
N GLU A 1071 -29.09 -29.94 5.99
CA GLU A 1071 -27.93 -30.08 5.12
C GLU A 1071 -28.17 -29.25 3.86
N GLU A 1072 -27.41 -28.15 3.70
CA GLU A 1072 -27.03 -27.49 2.42
C GLU A 1072 -26.62 -26.03 2.68
N VAL A 1073 -25.48 -25.82 3.35
CA VAL A 1073 -24.65 -24.61 3.19
C VAL A 1073 -23.21 -25.09 3.04
N PRO A 1074 -22.55 -24.94 1.87
CA PRO A 1074 -21.21 -25.47 1.69
C PRO A 1074 -20.20 -24.71 2.54
N ASP A 1075 -19.51 -25.45 3.40
CA ASP A 1075 -18.23 -25.08 3.98
C ASP A 1075 -17.19 -25.08 2.85
N LEU A 1076 -16.49 -23.95 2.64
CA LEU A 1076 -15.48 -23.82 1.57
C LEU A 1076 -14.07 -24.26 2.02
N THR A 1077 -13.93 -24.90 3.19
CA THR A 1077 -12.68 -25.60 3.55
C THR A 1077 -12.34 -26.73 2.55
N ASP A 1078 -13.34 -27.30 1.87
CA ASP A 1078 -13.18 -28.36 0.87
C ASP A 1078 -12.72 -27.87 -0.53
N HIS A 1079 -12.42 -26.57 -0.71
CA HIS A 1079 -11.91 -26.03 -1.99
C HIS A 1079 -10.46 -25.52 -1.93
N LEU A 1080 -9.75 -25.84 -0.86
CA LEU A 1080 -8.29 -25.70 -0.78
C LEU A 1080 -7.62 -27.00 -1.21
N GLU A 1081 -7.27 -27.12 -2.50
CA GLU A 1081 -6.36 -28.17 -2.95
C GLU A 1081 -4.93 -27.76 -2.57
N ILE A 1082 -4.40 -28.35 -1.49
CA ILE A 1082 -2.96 -28.37 -1.21
C ILE A 1082 -2.41 -29.60 -1.94
N GLU A 1083 -1.88 -29.42 -3.15
CA GLU A 1083 -1.12 -30.49 -3.81
C GLU A 1083 0.28 -30.58 -3.19
N GLU A 1084 0.47 -31.54 -2.26
CA GLU A 1084 1.79 -31.97 -1.85
C GLU A 1084 2.49 -32.69 -3.02
N GLY A 1085 3.60 -32.12 -3.49
CA GLY A 1085 4.46 -32.76 -4.48
C GLY A 1085 5.12 -34.02 -3.91
N ILE A 1086 4.59 -35.17 -4.31
CA ILE A 1086 5.13 -36.55 -4.28
C ILE A 1086 6.51 -36.69 -3.60
N GLY A 1087 6.50 -37.20 -2.36
CA GLY A 1087 7.68 -37.67 -1.67
C GLY A 1087 7.42 -37.93 -0.18
N THR A 1088 6.74 -39.03 0.14
CA THR A 1088 6.61 -39.66 1.47
C THR A 1088 7.76 -39.34 2.45
N ILE A 1089 7.44 -38.86 3.66
CA ILE A 1089 7.54 -39.58 4.94
C ILE A 1089 7.00 -38.71 6.09
N ALA A 1090 6.31 -39.38 7.00
CA ALA A 1090 5.39 -38.88 8.02
C ALA A 1090 5.99 -38.19 9.26
N LYS A 1091 5.10 -37.41 9.88
CA LYS A 1091 5.01 -36.89 11.27
C LYS A 1091 5.72 -35.60 11.62
#